data_AF-A0A7C3V5X8-F1
#
_entry.id   AF-A0A7C3V5X8-F1
#
_cell.length_a   1.000
_cell.length_b   1.000
_cell.length_c   1.000
_cell.angle_alpha   90.00
_cell.angle_beta   90.00
_cell.angle_gamma   90.00
#
_symmetry.space_group_name_H-M   'P 1'
#
loop_
_entity.id
_entity.type
_entity.pdbx_description
1 polymer ?
#
loop_
_entity_poly.entity_id
_entity_poly.type
_entity_poly.pdbx_seq_one_letter_code
_entity_poly.pdbx_strand_id
1 'polypeptide(L)'
;MLKPGNSNDRTRFFMTFMTGLFFSVLFFCAFAQSAEDNEGVYVRFKLSEPKSVRYYVRIGGYIHIPNWYIPAAIIPAGADTDPSKRLESGSFTGWFDLKKHAGSSLHGRLQRSGGIAEFPNITAEFITDGKDQFRSVVIELATSPDEKTVVKKFEESFNGTLTSFLVSPDLRKDADSLETASQMTQRRLSWAHEASGSRRVSPENLIIQTSFWAPQRKELNLKEAEVLWLLGFNVVGNQMPEVKEKFGFKTPGHLWAEFGPSVTQEQAEQQMKKVAVGYAGSSVEPGTPFNYSDEVTAPAIGNNPVALSFFREWLKKKKIRPEILGVKNLEDVVPIESPEELFRRQKSNKSAANRTFYYTSRFRQESTTQKFKWLTEAFHKHVSKTALTSTLVADHPYFAGTGLGMGMGPNPAWGSTPLAADWFDMARQKAVDMAGIEDWMGLQYMYGPNWTWEGFQLMGFQAAIFRSGSRGTMPVMAWITPSDETNLRLKSASALCQGAKHFFYWTYGPTATSTENYWSDLKSAYSGIVHISNQLTRAETILAQGTMRPTKVALLYSISSDLWQPFGYAGMLERRLIYFALVHSHYLVDMLTEEDVIGGRLKNYDVLYTADPCISEEAMKKISDWVSAGGYIFGTCAAGS
;
A
#
# COMPACT_ATOMS: atom_id res chain seq x y z
N MET A 1 28.69 30.58 -27.91
CA MET A 1 29.99 31.22 -27.65
C MET A 1 29.75 32.67 -27.29
N LEU A 2 30.64 33.27 -26.47
CA LEU A 2 30.60 34.65 -25.95
C LEU A 2 29.52 34.96 -24.87
N LYS A 3 29.98 35.62 -23.80
CA LYS A 3 29.25 36.07 -22.60
C LYS A 3 29.15 37.63 -22.60
N PRO A 4 29.08 38.37 -21.46
CA PRO A 4 27.84 39.00 -21.01
C PRO A 4 27.95 40.53 -20.80
N GLY A 5 26.86 41.18 -20.37
CA GLY A 5 26.87 42.55 -19.82
C GLY A 5 26.33 42.56 -18.39
N ASN A 6 27.02 43.23 -17.47
CA ASN A 6 26.70 43.26 -16.04
C ASN A 6 27.02 44.67 -15.50
N SER A 7 26.10 45.33 -14.79
CA SER A 7 26.42 46.38 -13.81
C SER A 7 25.19 46.86 -13.01
N ASN A 8 25.40 47.05 -11.71
CA ASN A 8 24.51 47.79 -10.82
C ASN A 8 24.64 49.31 -11.05
N ASP A 9 23.57 50.05 -10.72
CA ASP A 9 23.56 51.18 -9.77
C ASP A 9 22.52 52.24 -10.16
N ARG A 10 21.48 52.38 -9.32
CA ARG A 10 20.73 53.62 -9.16
C ARG A 10 20.35 53.81 -7.69
N THR A 11 21.13 54.63 -7.00
CA THR A 11 20.93 54.99 -5.60
C THR A 11 20.72 56.50 -5.49
N ARG A 12 19.74 56.91 -4.65
CA ARG A 12 19.51 58.26 -4.09
C ARG A 12 19.13 59.42 -5.02
N PHE A 13 17.97 60.00 -4.72
CA PHE A 13 17.91 61.43 -4.32
C PHE A 13 16.74 61.70 -3.36
N PHE A 14 16.88 62.78 -2.57
CA PHE A 14 15.90 63.40 -1.65
C PHE A 14 15.59 62.77 -0.28
N MET A 15 16.54 63.01 0.63
CA MET A 15 16.31 63.48 2.02
C MET A 15 16.08 65.02 1.97
N THR A 16 15.46 65.78 2.91
CA THR A 16 14.97 65.55 4.29
C THR A 16 13.89 66.61 4.62
N PHE A 17 12.81 66.31 5.35
CA PHE A 17 12.18 67.23 6.33
C PHE A 17 11.27 66.49 7.34
N MET A 18 11.08 67.07 8.53
CA MET A 18 10.28 66.57 9.67
C MET A 18 10.81 65.36 10.46
N THR A 19 11.93 65.57 11.17
CA THR A 19 12.13 65.01 12.52
C THR A 19 11.39 65.88 13.54
N GLY A 20 10.52 65.32 14.39
CA GLY A 20 9.81 66.18 15.36
C GLY A 20 8.66 65.65 16.22
N LEU A 21 8.36 64.35 16.25
CA LEU A 21 7.55 63.70 17.31
C LEU A 21 7.71 62.16 17.19
N PHE A 22 7.29 61.39 18.21
CA PHE A 22 7.48 59.93 18.37
C PHE A 22 8.88 59.45 18.83
N PHE A 23 9.25 59.82 20.06
CA PHE A 23 10.28 59.11 20.84
C PHE A 23 9.74 58.59 22.20
N SER A 24 8.45 58.26 22.27
CA SER A 24 7.76 57.92 23.54
C SER A 24 6.73 56.77 23.44
N VAL A 25 6.69 56.01 22.34
CA VAL A 25 5.74 54.87 22.16
C VAL A 25 6.46 53.55 21.83
N LEU A 26 7.79 53.54 21.71
CA LEU A 26 8.61 52.35 21.40
C LEU A 26 9.27 51.71 22.63
N PHE A 27 8.64 51.79 23.80
CA PHE A 27 9.10 51.11 25.02
C PHE A 27 7.98 50.37 25.79
N PHE A 28 6.81 50.15 25.17
CA PHE A 28 5.67 49.48 25.79
C PHE A 28 4.99 48.40 24.93
N CYS A 29 5.67 47.89 23.89
CA CYS A 29 5.21 46.75 23.09
C CYS A 29 6.25 45.60 23.03
N ALA A 30 7.02 45.41 24.10
CA ALA A 30 7.96 44.30 24.28
C ALA A 30 7.57 43.34 25.43
N PHE A 31 6.37 43.48 25.99
CA PHE A 31 5.80 42.60 27.02
C PHE A 31 4.35 42.23 26.69
N ALA A 32 4.16 41.61 25.53
CA ALA A 32 2.94 40.89 25.17
C ALA A 32 3.25 39.67 24.28
N GLN A 33 4.46 39.11 24.43
CA GLN A 33 4.69 37.73 24.02
C GLN A 33 4.13 36.88 25.17
N SER A 34 2.91 36.39 24.97
CA SER A 34 2.16 35.67 25.99
C SER A 34 2.95 34.48 26.51
N ALA A 35 2.85 34.24 27.81
CA ALA A 35 3.23 32.96 28.40
C ALA A 35 2.23 31.88 27.93
N GLU A 36 2.40 31.42 26.69
CA GLU A 36 2.17 30.00 26.38
C GLU A 36 3.32 29.24 27.04
N ASP A 37 3.20 29.12 28.37
CA ASP A 37 4.07 28.30 29.19
C ASP A 37 4.08 26.87 28.63
N ASN A 38 5.17 26.17 28.90
CA ASN A 38 5.46 24.84 28.37
C ASN A 38 4.57 23.78 29.05
N GLU A 39 3.25 23.85 28.83
CA GLU A 39 2.24 22.96 29.42
C GLU A 39 2.65 21.50 29.19
N GLY A 40 2.68 20.73 30.29
CA GLY A 40 3.01 19.31 30.21
C GLY A 40 1.82 18.50 29.70
N VAL A 41 2.08 17.21 29.48
CA VAL A 41 1.01 16.22 29.27
C VAL A 41 1.20 15.16 30.33
N TYR A 42 0.40 15.26 31.39
CA TYR A 42 0.42 14.32 32.50
C TYR A 42 -0.77 13.39 32.41
N VAL A 43 -0.53 12.09 32.62
CA VAL A 43 -1.59 11.08 32.70
C VAL A 43 -1.57 10.37 34.05
N ARG A 44 -2.73 10.04 34.58
CA ARG A 44 -2.86 9.10 35.70
C ARG A 44 -4.07 8.18 35.50
N PHE A 45 -4.02 7.03 36.18
CA PHE A 45 -4.96 5.95 36.02
C PHE A 45 -5.55 5.56 37.38
N LYS A 46 -6.80 5.12 37.40
CA LYS A 46 -7.42 4.48 38.56
C LYS A 46 -8.18 3.25 38.12
N LEU A 47 -7.88 2.10 38.72
CA LEU A 47 -8.70 0.91 38.64
C LEU A 47 -9.80 0.98 39.72
N SER A 48 -11.06 1.02 39.34
CA SER A 48 -12.21 1.05 40.26
C SER A 48 -12.83 -0.33 40.51
N GLU A 49 -12.81 -1.21 39.49
CA GLU A 49 -13.22 -2.62 39.61
C GLU A 49 -12.21 -3.51 38.85
N PRO A 50 -11.88 -4.72 39.36
CA PRO A 50 -12.45 -5.35 40.55
C PRO A 50 -11.93 -4.70 41.85
N LYS A 51 -12.75 -4.71 42.90
CA LYS A 51 -12.36 -4.31 44.26
C LYS A 51 -11.40 -5.31 44.91
N SER A 52 -10.62 -4.81 45.87
CA SER A 52 -9.72 -5.59 46.74
C SER A 52 -8.65 -6.39 45.98
N VAL A 53 -8.19 -5.86 44.85
CA VAL A 53 -7.00 -6.34 44.13
C VAL A 53 -5.93 -5.27 44.12
N ARG A 54 -4.67 -5.69 43.93
CA ARG A 54 -3.57 -4.77 43.61
C ARG A 54 -3.29 -4.78 42.13
N TYR A 55 -2.97 -3.60 41.59
CA TYR A 55 -2.76 -3.41 40.17
C TYR A 55 -1.56 -2.53 39.85
N TYR A 56 -1.14 -2.59 38.60
CA TYR A 56 -0.28 -1.59 37.96
C TYR A 56 -0.75 -1.40 36.52
N VAL A 57 -0.32 -0.31 35.88
CA VAL A 57 -0.61 -0.04 34.48
C VAL A 57 0.67 -0.18 33.66
N ARG A 58 0.62 -1.00 32.61
CA ARG A 58 1.61 -0.97 31.53
C ARG A 58 1.05 -0.10 30.42
N ILE A 59 1.76 0.95 30.04
CA ILE A 59 1.40 1.78 28.89
C ILE A 59 2.30 1.49 27.69
N GLY A 60 1.81 1.84 26.51
CA GLY A 60 2.53 1.95 25.25
C GLY A 60 1.75 2.86 24.31
N GLY A 61 1.92 2.72 23.00
CA GLY A 61 1.01 3.39 22.06
C GLY A 61 1.39 3.26 20.60
N TYR A 62 0.50 3.73 19.73
CA TYR A 62 0.69 3.86 18.29
C TYR A 62 0.74 5.35 17.93
N ILE A 63 1.65 5.71 17.02
CA ILE A 63 1.83 7.08 16.51
C ILE A 63 2.00 7.05 14.99
N HIS A 64 1.78 8.20 14.36
CA HIS A 64 1.59 8.33 12.92
C HIS A 64 2.79 8.99 12.22
N ILE A 65 3.96 8.92 12.86
CA ILE A 65 5.25 9.45 12.41
C ILE A 65 6.35 8.41 12.65
N PRO A 66 7.55 8.54 12.03
CA PRO A 66 8.66 7.61 12.23
C PRO A 66 8.96 7.32 13.70
N ASN A 67 9.39 6.09 13.96
CA ASN A 67 9.36 5.34 15.23
C ASN A 67 8.04 4.60 15.51
N TRP A 68 6.89 5.06 14.99
CA TRP A 68 5.58 4.37 14.92
C TRP A 68 4.91 3.91 16.23
N TYR A 69 5.66 3.85 17.33
CA TYR A 69 5.19 3.42 18.64
C TYR A 69 5.67 4.35 19.74
N ILE A 70 4.88 4.47 20.81
CA ILE A 70 5.36 5.06 22.06
C ILE A 70 6.01 3.94 22.90
N PRO A 71 7.25 4.13 23.41
CA PRO A 71 7.94 3.13 24.20
C PRO A 71 7.11 2.66 25.40
N ALA A 72 7.19 1.37 25.72
CA ALA A 72 6.45 0.82 26.85
C ALA A 72 6.95 1.39 28.20
N ALA A 73 6.04 1.63 29.14
CA ALA A 73 6.37 2.02 30.51
C ALA A 73 5.47 1.33 31.54
N ILE A 74 5.95 1.22 32.78
CA ILE A 74 5.25 0.60 33.91
C ILE A 74 4.97 1.66 34.97
N ILE A 75 3.71 1.72 35.44
CA ILE A 75 3.22 2.73 36.37
C ILE A 75 2.51 2.03 37.55
N PRO A 76 3.04 2.10 38.79
CA PRO A 76 4.34 2.68 39.18
C PRO A 76 5.56 1.90 38.65
N ALA A 77 6.70 2.57 38.50
CA ALA A 77 7.91 1.97 37.93
C ALA A 77 8.41 0.74 38.72
N GLY A 78 8.51 -0.40 38.03
CA GLY A 78 8.93 -1.67 38.60
C GLY A 78 7.83 -2.46 39.33
N ALA A 79 6.55 -2.05 39.27
CA ALA A 79 5.44 -2.79 39.89
C ALA A 79 5.07 -4.11 39.14
N ASP A 80 5.64 -4.30 37.96
CA ASP A 80 5.62 -5.56 37.20
C ASP A 80 6.49 -6.64 37.86
N THR A 81 7.67 -6.25 38.35
CA THR A 81 8.70 -7.12 38.97
C THR A 81 8.65 -7.14 40.49
N ASP A 82 8.17 -6.07 41.13
CA ASP A 82 8.05 -5.93 42.58
C ASP A 82 6.57 -5.74 42.99
N PRO A 83 5.89 -6.79 43.50
CA PRO A 83 4.50 -6.72 43.92
C PRO A 83 4.21 -5.72 45.05
N SER A 84 5.22 -5.26 45.80
CA SER A 84 5.04 -4.26 46.87
C SER A 84 4.77 -2.84 46.33
N LYS A 85 5.12 -2.58 45.06
CA LYS A 85 4.89 -1.30 44.37
C LYS A 85 3.53 -1.21 43.66
N ARG A 86 2.73 -2.27 43.70
CA ARG A 86 1.38 -2.30 43.13
C ARG A 86 0.41 -1.51 44.01
N LEU A 87 -0.56 -0.87 43.38
CA LEU A 87 -1.54 0.00 44.03
C LEU A 87 -2.81 -0.78 44.34
N GLU A 88 -3.46 -0.49 45.47
CA GLU A 88 -4.79 -1.02 45.76
C GLU A 88 -5.85 -0.43 44.82
N SER A 89 -6.76 -1.28 44.34
CA SER A 89 -7.98 -0.86 43.63
C SER A 89 -8.72 0.26 44.37
N GLY A 90 -9.21 1.24 43.63
CA GLY A 90 -9.80 2.47 44.15
C GLY A 90 -8.81 3.64 44.25
N SER A 91 -7.50 3.38 44.28
CA SER A 91 -6.44 4.40 44.30
C SER A 91 -6.06 4.85 42.90
N PHE A 92 -5.67 6.12 42.73
CA PHE A 92 -5.00 6.60 41.52
C PHE A 92 -3.50 6.24 41.53
N THR A 93 -2.92 6.08 40.34
CA THR A 93 -1.47 6.17 40.14
C THR A 93 -0.97 7.58 40.44
N GLY A 94 0.33 7.70 40.71
CA GLY A 94 1.01 8.99 40.57
C GLY A 94 0.89 9.52 39.13
N TRP A 95 1.07 10.82 38.97
CA TRP A 95 1.13 11.46 37.66
C TRP A 95 2.35 10.98 36.86
N PHE A 96 2.12 10.58 35.63
CA PHE A 96 3.14 10.18 34.68
C PHE A 96 3.33 11.26 33.62
N ASP A 97 4.56 11.75 33.44
CA ASP A 97 4.92 12.77 32.45
C ASP A 97 5.03 12.14 31.05
N LEU A 98 3.89 12.09 30.36
CA LEU A 98 3.78 11.47 29.04
C LEU A 98 4.49 12.31 27.96
N LYS A 99 4.48 13.64 28.07
CA LYS A 99 5.22 14.55 27.17
C LYS A 99 6.72 14.26 27.21
N LYS A 100 7.28 14.13 28.43
CA LYS A 100 8.69 13.79 28.63
C LYS A 100 9.04 12.37 28.20
N HIS A 101 8.16 11.40 28.44
CA HIS A 101 8.38 9.99 28.07
C HIS A 101 8.36 9.76 26.55
N ALA A 102 7.37 10.33 25.86
CA ALA A 102 7.23 10.17 24.41
C ALA A 102 8.16 11.12 23.61
N GLY A 103 8.51 12.27 24.16
CA GLY A 103 9.34 13.27 23.48
C GLY A 103 8.68 13.75 22.18
N SER A 104 9.46 13.83 21.09
CA SER A 104 8.95 14.18 19.76
C SER A 104 7.92 13.19 19.17
N SER A 105 7.75 12.02 19.78
CA SER A 105 6.73 11.03 19.40
C SER A 105 5.31 11.49 19.72
N LEU A 106 5.13 12.39 20.70
CA LEU A 106 3.82 12.95 21.05
C LEU A 106 3.45 14.11 20.12
N HIS A 107 3.21 13.77 18.85
CA HIS A 107 2.86 14.74 17.82
C HIS A 107 1.43 15.28 17.98
N GLY A 108 1.20 16.50 17.48
CA GLY A 108 -0.15 17.05 17.29
C GLY A 108 -0.90 16.35 16.17
N ARG A 109 -2.17 16.72 15.96
CA ARG A 109 -2.98 16.22 14.85
C ARG A 109 -2.30 16.54 13.51
N LEU A 110 -2.12 15.53 12.66
CA LEU A 110 -1.38 15.68 11.40
C LEU A 110 -2.17 16.41 10.30
N GLN A 111 -3.48 16.55 10.46
CA GLN A 111 -4.41 17.14 9.49
C GLN A 111 -4.30 16.50 8.10
N ARG A 112 -4.12 15.17 8.04
CA ARG A 112 -4.28 14.43 6.79
C ARG A 112 -5.77 14.45 6.42
N SER A 113 -6.04 14.18 5.15
CA SER A 113 -7.19 14.69 4.41
C SER A 113 -8.56 14.06 4.75
N GLY A 114 -8.82 13.64 6.00
CA GLY A 114 -10.15 13.18 6.43
C GLY A 114 -10.29 12.59 7.84
N GLY A 115 -9.22 12.53 8.64
CA GLY A 115 -9.20 11.78 9.91
C GLY A 115 -9.35 12.62 11.18
N ILE A 116 -10.08 12.12 12.18
CA ILE A 116 -10.00 12.62 13.57
C ILE A 116 -8.84 11.97 14.32
N ALA A 117 -8.65 10.67 14.10
CA ALA A 117 -7.67 9.86 14.81
C ALA A 117 -6.31 9.90 14.09
N GLU A 118 -5.67 11.06 14.20
CA GLU A 118 -4.28 11.34 13.81
C GLU A 118 -3.50 11.90 15.02
N PHE A 119 -4.07 11.73 16.21
CA PHE A 119 -3.40 11.93 17.49
C PHE A 119 -2.69 10.63 17.89
N PRO A 120 -1.57 10.70 18.62
CA PRO A 120 -1.03 9.58 19.38
C PRO A 120 -2.12 8.82 20.16
N ASN A 121 -2.18 7.49 19.98
CA ASN A 121 -3.07 6.62 20.73
C ASN A 121 -2.26 5.86 21.79
N ILE A 122 -2.52 6.16 23.06
CA ILE A 122 -1.88 5.51 24.20
C ILE A 122 -2.65 4.23 24.51
N THR A 123 -1.94 3.11 24.57
CA THR A 123 -2.46 1.85 25.10
C THR A 123 -2.22 1.80 26.61
N ALA A 124 -3.18 1.28 27.37
CA ALA A 124 -3.10 1.13 28.82
C ALA A 124 -3.63 -0.25 29.25
N GLU A 125 -2.73 -1.10 29.71
CA GLU A 125 -3.01 -2.45 30.21
C GLU A 125 -3.04 -2.46 31.74
N PHE A 126 -4.20 -2.77 32.32
CA PHE A 126 -4.44 -2.83 33.77
C PHE A 126 -4.23 -4.27 34.27
N ILE A 127 -3.01 -4.56 34.72
CA ILE A 127 -2.63 -5.87 35.24
C ILE A 127 -2.89 -5.94 36.75
N THR A 128 -3.60 -6.99 37.17
CA THR A 128 -4.04 -7.24 38.55
C THR A 128 -3.41 -8.50 39.13
N ASP A 129 -3.40 -8.67 40.45
CA ASP A 129 -3.16 -9.98 41.10
C ASP A 129 -4.43 -10.86 41.20
N GLY A 130 -5.62 -10.27 41.07
CA GLY A 130 -6.89 -10.99 40.92
C GLY A 130 -7.11 -11.62 39.54
N LYS A 131 -8.00 -12.63 39.48
CA LYS A 131 -8.36 -13.40 38.26
C LYS A 131 -9.51 -12.81 37.44
N ASP A 132 -10.26 -11.85 37.98
CA ASP A 132 -11.37 -11.24 37.26
C ASP A 132 -10.93 -10.60 35.95
N GLN A 133 -11.76 -10.74 34.92
CA GLN A 133 -11.51 -10.16 33.60
C GLN A 133 -12.22 -8.82 33.39
N PHE A 134 -13.22 -8.48 34.20
CA PHE A 134 -13.89 -7.19 34.13
C PHE A 134 -12.99 -6.09 34.70
N ARG A 135 -12.94 -4.94 34.05
CA ARG A 135 -12.25 -3.72 34.49
C ARG A 135 -13.23 -2.56 34.45
N SER A 136 -13.21 -1.72 35.46
CA SER A 136 -13.77 -0.37 35.38
C SER A 136 -12.68 0.61 35.77
N VAL A 137 -12.39 1.59 34.91
CA VAL A 137 -11.22 2.46 35.03
C VAL A 137 -11.57 3.93 34.86
N VAL A 138 -10.75 4.78 35.46
CA VAL A 138 -10.71 6.22 35.23
C VAL A 138 -9.33 6.59 34.69
N ILE A 139 -9.28 7.41 33.64
CA ILE A 139 -8.04 7.92 33.04
C ILE A 139 -8.16 9.44 33.00
N GLU A 140 -7.16 10.15 33.52
CA GLU A 140 -7.16 11.61 33.60
C GLU A 140 -5.93 12.19 32.89
N LEU A 141 -6.16 13.19 32.04
CA LEU A 141 -5.14 13.98 31.33
C LEU A 141 -5.13 15.41 31.88
N ALA A 142 -3.95 15.89 32.27
CA ALA A 142 -3.76 17.19 32.90
C ALA A 142 -2.54 17.93 32.35
N THR A 143 -2.55 19.27 32.41
CA THR A 143 -1.43 20.10 31.91
C THR A 143 -0.31 20.31 32.93
N SER A 144 -0.56 19.97 34.20
CA SER A 144 0.43 19.84 35.26
C SER A 144 0.07 18.62 36.13
N PRO A 145 0.96 18.15 37.04
CA PRO A 145 0.65 17.03 37.94
C PRO A 145 -0.25 17.46 39.12
N ASP A 146 -1.37 18.13 38.83
CA ASP A 146 -2.39 18.60 39.79
C ASP A 146 -3.80 18.26 39.26
N GLU A 147 -4.66 17.74 40.14
CA GLU A 147 -6.07 17.41 39.85
C GLU A 147 -6.87 18.61 39.34
N LYS A 148 -6.51 19.83 39.76
CA LYS A 148 -7.13 21.08 39.31
C LYS A 148 -6.82 21.43 37.86
N THR A 149 -5.83 20.79 37.26
CA THR A 149 -5.43 21.00 35.86
C THR A 149 -5.84 19.86 34.94
N VAL A 150 -6.67 18.92 35.42
CA VAL A 150 -7.34 17.92 34.59
C VAL A 150 -8.15 18.63 33.50
N VAL A 151 -7.80 18.33 32.26
CA VAL A 151 -8.48 18.82 31.05
C VAL A 151 -9.48 17.80 30.54
N LYS A 152 -9.12 16.51 30.61
CA LYS A 152 -9.96 15.41 30.12
C LYS A 152 -9.96 14.28 31.14
N LYS A 153 -11.16 13.79 31.44
CA LYS A 153 -11.40 12.59 32.24
C LYS A 153 -12.17 11.59 31.38
N PHE A 154 -11.66 10.36 31.33
CA PHE A 154 -12.33 9.23 30.73
C PHE A 154 -12.76 8.26 31.81
N GLU A 155 -13.94 7.67 31.64
CA GLU A 155 -14.43 6.56 32.45
C GLU A 155 -14.80 5.44 31.47
N GLU A 156 -14.30 4.23 31.71
CA GLU A 156 -14.52 3.10 30.81
C GLU A 156 -14.66 1.79 31.58
N SER A 157 -15.56 0.92 31.10
CA SER A 157 -15.80 -0.40 31.68
C SER A 157 -15.75 -1.46 30.57
N PHE A 158 -15.00 -2.53 30.78
CA PHE A 158 -14.71 -3.52 29.74
C PHE A 158 -14.30 -4.88 30.29
N ASN A 159 -14.22 -5.89 29.41
CA ASN A 159 -13.61 -7.20 29.72
C ASN A 159 -12.24 -7.32 29.05
N GLY A 160 -11.28 -7.92 29.75
CA GLY A 160 -9.86 -7.95 29.38
C GLY A 160 -9.04 -6.92 30.17
N THR A 161 -7.74 -6.82 29.89
CA THR A 161 -6.81 -5.93 30.61
C THR A 161 -6.55 -4.61 29.91
N LEU A 162 -6.70 -4.56 28.58
CA LEU A 162 -6.21 -3.47 27.73
C LEU A 162 -7.32 -2.52 27.25
N THR A 163 -7.09 -1.22 27.38
CA THR A 163 -7.82 -0.18 26.61
C THR A 163 -6.86 0.79 25.94
N SER A 164 -7.37 1.74 25.16
CA SER A 164 -6.60 2.84 24.59
C SER A 164 -7.36 4.16 24.54
N PHE A 165 -6.64 5.27 24.39
CA PHE A 165 -7.20 6.62 24.29
C PHE A 165 -6.28 7.56 23.51
N LEU A 166 -6.87 8.55 22.84
CA LEU A 166 -6.14 9.58 22.11
C LEU A 166 -5.56 10.65 23.06
N VAL A 167 -4.38 11.16 22.73
CA VAL A 167 -3.70 12.24 23.46
C VAL A 167 -3.11 13.26 22.49
N SER A 168 -3.21 14.55 22.83
CA SER A 168 -2.54 15.65 22.11
C SER A 168 -1.45 16.29 22.99
N PRO A 169 -0.35 16.82 22.41
CA PRO A 169 0.52 17.78 23.09
C PRO A 169 -0.22 19.06 23.52
N ASP A 170 -1.29 19.45 22.82
CA ASP A 170 -2.08 20.67 23.05
C ASP A 170 -3.39 20.34 23.81
N LEU A 171 -3.31 19.68 24.97
CA LEU A 171 -4.47 19.07 25.66
C LEU A 171 -5.73 19.95 25.73
N ARG A 172 -5.61 21.23 26.12
CA ARG A 172 -6.76 22.15 26.28
C ARG A 172 -7.49 22.43 24.98
N LYS A 173 -6.74 22.58 23.89
CA LYS A 173 -7.24 22.91 22.56
C LYS A 173 -7.96 21.74 21.91
N ASP A 174 -7.42 20.53 22.10
CA ASP A 174 -7.91 19.31 21.45
C ASP A 174 -8.84 18.47 22.34
N ALA A 175 -9.15 18.91 23.57
CA ALA A 175 -9.86 18.16 24.60
C ALA A 175 -11.13 17.43 24.10
N ASP A 176 -11.96 18.11 23.30
CA ASP A 176 -13.21 17.55 22.77
C ASP A 176 -12.98 16.49 21.67
N SER A 177 -11.82 16.49 21.03
CA SER A 177 -11.42 15.48 20.02
C SER A 177 -10.73 14.25 20.62
N LEU A 178 -10.41 14.24 21.92
CA LEU A 178 -9.80 13.08 22.57
C LEU A 178 -10.87 12.04 22.96
N GLU A 179 -10.68 10.81 22.51
CA GLU A 179 -11.62 9.69 22.60
C GLU A 179 -10.94 8.43 23.17
N THR A 180 -11.69 7.57 23.88
CA THR A 180 -11.28 6.18 24.19
C THR A 180 -11.51 5.23 23.02
N ALA A 181 -10.93 4.03 23.08
CA ALA A 181 -11.21 2.92 22.15
C ALA A 181 -12.71 2.68 21.93
N SER A 182 -13.50 2.67 23.02
CA SER A 182 -14.96 2.53 22.95
C SER A 182 -15.67 3.70 22.25
N GLN A 183 -15.23 4.93 22.52
CA GLN A 183 -15.81 6.14 21.90
C GLN A 183 -15.48 6.20 20.40
N MET A 184 -14.22 5.99 20.03
CA MET A 184 -13.78 5.88 18.64
C MET A 184 -14.57 4.82 17.87
N THR A 185 -14.74 3.63 18.46
CA THR A 185 -15.53 2.53 17.86
C THR A 185 -17.00 2.94 17.67
N GLN A 186 -17.59 3.61 18.65
CA GLN A 186 -18.98 4.06 18.58
C GLN A 186 -19.19 5.16 17.54
N ARG A 187 -18.22 6.07 17.35
CA ARG A 187 -18.20 7.08 16.29
C ARG A 187 -18.18 6.43 14.90
N ARG A 188 -17.28 5.48 14.67
CA ARG A 188 -17.20 4.71 13.41
C ARG A 188 -18.50 3.95 13.11
N LEU A 189 -19.08 3.30 14.12
CA LEU A 189 -20.38 2.63 14.00
C LEU A 189 -21.50 3.63 13.63
N SER A 190 -21.52 4.81 14.25
CA SER A 190 -22.48 5.86 13.89
C SER A 190 -22.33 6.32 12.43
N TRP A 191 -21.10 6.47 11.94
CA TRP A 191 -20.84 6.81 10.53
C TRP A 191 -21.28 5.71 9.57
N ALA A 192 -21.11 4.44 9.94
CA ALA A 192 -21.60 3.31 9.14
C ALA A 192 -23.14 3.27 9.07
N HIS A 193 -23.84 3.52 10.18
CA HIS A 193 -25.30 3.66 10.18
C HIS A 193 -25.79 4.84 9.35
N GLU A 194 -25.12 6.00 9.45
CA GLU A 194 -25.40 7.20 8.66
C GLU A 194 -25.23 6.95 7.16
N ALA A 195 -24.07 6.42 6.74
CA ALA A 195 -23.75 6.18 5.33
C ALA A 195 -24.63 5.09 4.70
N SER A 196 -24.91 3.99 5.41
CA SER A 196 -25.69 2.85 4.91
C SER A 196 -27.21 3.01 5.06
N GLY A 197 -27.69 4.05 5.76
CA GLY A 197 -29.08 4.10 6.21
C GLY A 197 -29.46 2.92 7.12
N SER A 198 -28.48 2.39 7.87
CA SER A 198 -28.57 1.15 8.67
C SER A 198 -28.94 -0.12 7.89
N ARG A 199 -28.73 -0.15 6.57
CA ARG A 199 -29.03 -1.31 5.71
C ARG A 199 -27.80 -1.78 4.97
N ARG A 200 -27.39 -3.03 5.21
CA ARG A 200 -26.39 -3.71 4.38
C ARG A 200 -26.89 -3.85 2.94
N VAL A 201 -26.02 -3.47 2.01
CA VAL A 201 -26.08 -3.83 0.58
C VAL A 201 -24.68 -4.32 0.22
N SER A 202 -24.60 -5.50 -0.40
CA SER A 202 -23.34 -6.21 -0.66
C SER A 202 -23.52 -7.06 -1.92
N PRO A 203 -22.55 -7.11 -2.84
CA PRO A 203 -22.62 -7.96 -4.02
C PRO A 203 -22.40 -9.43 -3.65
N GLU A 204 -22.91 -10.34 -4.48
CA GLU A 204 -22.73 -11.78 -4.32
C GLU A 204 -21.55 -12.32 -5.17
N ASN A 205 -21.40 -11.81 -6.39
CA ASN A 205 -20.48 -12.31 -7.42
C ASN A 205 -19.27 -11.40 -7.68
N LEU A 206 -19.24 -10.22 -7.06
CA LEU A 206 -18.10 -9.29 -7.06
C LEU A 206 -17.54 -9.19 -5.64
N ILE A 207 -16.24 -8.97 -5.49
CA ILE A 207 -15.59 -9.00 -4.17
C ILE A 207 -15.35 -7.57 -3.66
N ILE A 208 -15.75 -7.33 -2.41
CA ILE A 208 -15.43 -6.13 -1.65
C ILE A 208 -14.73 -6.59 -0.37
N GLN A 209 -13.44 -6.29 -0.28
CA GLN A 209 -12.53 -6.82 0.75
C GLN A 209 -11.85 -5.71 1.56
N THR A 210 -11.63 -5.97 2.84
CA THR A 210 -10.63 -5.28 3.67
C THR A 210 -10.10 -6.28 4.70
N SER A 211 -9.21 -5.83 5.59
CA SER A 211 -8.70 -6.63 6.71
C SER A 211 -8.73 -5.82 8.01
N PHE A 212 -8.94 -6.49 9.14
CA PHE A 212 -8.56 -5.91 10.42
C PHE A 212 -7.03 -5.80 10.51
N TRP A 213 -6.52 -4.72 11.10
CA TRP A 213 -5.07 -4.57 11.32
C TRP A 213 -4.60 -5.48 12.45
N ALA A 214 -5.23 -5.35 13.62
CA ALA A 214 -5.02 -6.19 14.79
C ALA A 214 -6.33 -6.28 15.61
N PRO A 215 -6.49 -7.31 16.46
CA PRO A 215 -7.66 -7.44 17.33
C PRO A 215 -7.70 -6.35 18.42
N GLN A 216 -8.90 -5.92 18.77
CA GLN A 216 -9.23 -5.19 20.00
C GLN A 216 -9.89 -6.17 21.02
N ARG A 217 -10.54 -5.61 22.04
CA ARG A 217 -11.43 -6.36 22.94
C ARG A 217 -12.65 -6.91 22.19
N LYS A 218 -13.17 -8.06 22.65
CA LYS A 218 -14.23 -8.84 21.98
C LYS A 218 -15.46 -8.02 21.58
N GLU A 219 -15.95 -7.15 22.46
CA GLU A 219 -17.14 -6.33 22.20
C GLU A 219 -16.89 -5.18 21.23
N LEU A 220 -15.65 -4.68 21.13
CA LEU A 220 -15.25 -3.71 20.11
C LEU A 220 -15.10 -4.42 18.76
N ASN A 221 -14.44 -5.59 18.70
CA ASN A 221 -14.31 -6.40 17.49
C ASN A 221 -15.67 -6.66 16.82
N LEU A 222 -16.71 -6.96 17.62
CA LEU A 222 -18.07 -7.18 17.13
C LEU A 222 -18.75 -5.91 16.58
N LYS A 223 -18.44 -4.72 17.10
CA LYS A 223 -18.95 -3.44 16.58
C LYS A 223 -18.20 -2.99 15.33
N GLU A 224 -16.88 -3.17 15.29
CA GLU A 224 -16.06 -2.88 14.10
C GLU A 224 -16.41 -3.83 12.94
N ALA A 225 -16.75 -5.08 13.24
CA ALA A 225 -17.31 -6.00 12.25
C ALA A 225 -18.72 -5.60 11.79
N GLU A 226 -19.53 -4.97 12.64
CA GLU A 226 -20.83 -4.41 12.26
C GLU A 226 -20.67 -3.22 11.30
N VAL A 227 -19.65 -2.38 11.49
CA VAL A 227 -19.24 -1.36 10.51
C VAL A 227 -18.97 -2.01 9.14
N LEU A 228 -18.08 -3.00 9.08
CA LEU A 228 -17.77 -3.67 7.81
C LEU A 228 -19.00 -4.35 7.18
N TRP A 229 -19.88 -4.90 8.00
CA TRP A 229 -21.11 -5.53 7.53
C TRP A 229 -22.07 -4.51 6.90
N LEU A 230 -22.31 -3.38 7.57
CA LEU A 230 -23.14 -2.28 7.08
C LEU A 230 -22.60 -1.65 5.79
N LEU A 231 -21.28 -1.51 5.68
CA LEU A 231 -20.60 -0.95 4.50
C LEU A 231 -20.63 -1.89 3.28
N GLY A 232 -21.02 -3.15 3.45
CA GLY A 232 -21.21 -4.09 2.35
C GLY A 232 -20.02 -4.98 2.01
N PHE A 233 -19.04 -5.10 2.90
CA PHE A 233 -17.95 -6.06 2.72
C PHE A 233 -18.49 -7.51 2.69
N ASN A 234 -17.89 -8.35 1.84
CA ASN A 234 -18.22 -9.78 1.72
C ASN A 234 -17.01 -10.71 1.95
N VAL A 235 -15.79 -10.18 1.85
CA VAL A 235 -14.56 -10.83 2.29
C VAL A 235 -13.89 -9.95 3.35
N VAL A 236 -13.46 -10.53 4.48
CA VAL A 236 -12.74 -9.79 5.53
C VAL A 236 -11.54 -10.61 6.01
N GLY A 237 -10.34 -10.04 5.93
CA GLY A 237 -9.11 -10.61 6.46
C GLY A 237 -8.92 -10.38 7.96
N ASN A 238 -8.07 -11.20 8.58
CA ASN A 238 -7.71 -11.13 10.01
C ASN A 238 -8.91 -11.17 10.98
N GLN A 239 -9.99 -11.88 10.63
CA GLN A 239 -11.17 -11.98 11.48
C GLN A 239 -10.90 -12.76 12.78
N MET A 240 -11.31 -12.17 13.90
CA MET A 240 -11.38 -12.79 15.22
C MET A 240 -12.47 -13.87 15.27
N PRO A 241 -12.38 -14.90 16.15
CA PRO A 241 -13.35 -16.00 16.21
C PRO A 241 -14.80 -15.54 16.35
N GLU A 242 -15.07 -14.56 17.22
CA GLU A 242 -16.40 -14.00 17.45
C GLU A 242 -16.97 -13.24 16.23
N VAL A 243 -16.10 -12.72 15.36
CA VAL A 243 -16.51 -12.05 14.13
C VAL A 243 -16.91 -13.08 13.08
N LYS A 244 -16.11 -14.16 12.94
CA LYS A 244 -16.44 -15.29 12.05
C LYS A 244 -17.76 -15.94 12.44
N GLU A 245 -18.00 -16.12 13.73
CA GLU A 245 -19.23 -16.69 14.29
C GLU A 245 -20.47 -15.82 13.98
N LYS A 246 -20.37 -14.48 14.08
CA LYS A 246 -21.52 -13.57 13.96
C LYS A 246 -21.83 -13.11 12.52
N PHE A 247 -20.82 -12.82 11.69
CA PHE A 247 -21.03 -11.98 10.49
C PHE A 247 -20.93 -12.69 9.12
N GLY A 248 -20.46 -13.95 9.08
CA GLY A 248 -20.49 -14.75 7.84
C GLY A 248 -19.66 -14.18 6.68
N PHE A 249 -18.64 -13.37 6.96
CA PHE A 249 -17.70 -12.90 5.93
C PHE A 249 -16.79 -14.04 5.49
N LYS A 250 -16.56 -14.18 4.18
CA LYS A 250 -15.51 -15.05 3.65
C LYS A 250 -14.16 -14.64 4.25
N THR A 251 -13.38 -15.62 4.71
CA THR A 251 -12.02 -15.38 5.21
C THR A 251 -11.03 -15.60 4.06
N PRO A 252 -10.28 -14.59 3.61
CA PRO A 252 -9.26 -14.77 2.59
C PRO A 252 -8.10 -15.61 3.14
N GLY A 253 -7.51 -16.44 2.28
CA GLY A 253 -6.30 -17.18 2.61
C GLY A 253 -5.04 -16.40 2.25
N HIS A 254 -3.91 -16.77 2.85
CA HIS A 254 -2.61 -16.19 2.53
C HIS A 254 -1.47 -17.20 2.71
N LEU A 255 -0.41 -17.06 1.92
CA LEU A 255 0.90 -17.66 2.16
C LEU A 255 2.01 -16.67 1.80
N TRP A 256 2.95 -16.45 2.72
CA TRP A 256 4.29 -15.94 2.39
C TRP A 256 5.07 -17.03 1.65
N ALA A 257 4.94 -17.03 0.32
CA ALA A 257 5.48 -18.08 -0.54
C ALA A 257 6.97 -17.88 -0.79
N GLU A 258 7.71 -18.98 -0.89
CA GLU A 258 9.07 -19.00 -1.43
C GLU A 258 8.98 -19.20 -2.95
N PHE A 259 9.33 -18.16 -3.71
CA PHE A 259 9.31 -18.14 -5.18
C PHE A 259 10.63 -17.64 -5.78
N GLY A 260 11.73 -17.72 -5.02
CA GLY A 260 13.07 -17.39 -5.51
C GLY A 260 13.49 -18.26 -6.71
N PRO A 261 14.48 -17.85 -7.53
CA PRO A 261 14.74 -18.51 -8.80
C PRO A 261 15.21 -19.96 -8.65
N SER A 262 15.79 -20.34 -7.51
CA SER A 262 16.19 -21.70 -7.14
C SER A 262 15.05 -22.66 -6.83
N VAL A 263 13.82 -22.16 -6.60
CA VAL A 263 12.67 -23.00 -6.22
C VAL A 263 12.30 -23.94 -7.37
N THR A 264 12.19 -25.24 -7.09
CA THR A 264 11.71 -26.24 -8.05
C THR A 264 10.18 -26.42 -8.03
N GLN A 265 9.63 -27.11 -9.02
CA GLN A 265 8.18 -27.39 -9.07
C GLN A 265 7.75 -28.28 -7.90
N GLU A 266 8.58 -29.24 -7.51
CA GLU A 266 8.36 -30.10 -6.34
C GLU A 266 8.35 -29.27 -5.06
N GLN A 267 9.28 -28.32 -4.91
CA GLN A 267 9.31 -27.43 -3.73
C GLN A 267 8.07 -26.53 -3.66
N ALA A 268 7.61 -25.95 -4.78
CA ALA A 268 6.34 -25.23 -4.85
C ALA A 268 5.14 -26.14 -4.47
N GLU A 269 5.13 -27.39 -4.95
CA GLU A 269 4.10 -28.36 -4.56
C GLU A 269 4.14 -28.70 -3.07
N GLN A 270 5.34 -28.84 -2.47
CA GLN A 270 5.48 -29.10 -1.03
C GLN A 270 5.03 -27.91 -0.18
N GLN A 271 5.17 -26.66 -0.65
CA GLN A 271 4.57 -25.50 0.02
C GLN A 271 3.05 -25.63 0.06
N MET A 272 2.41 -25.97 -1.06
CA MET A 272 0.95 -26.15 -1.12
C MET A 272 0.45 -27.35 -0.32
N LYS A 273 1.21 -28.46 -0.27
CA LYS A 273 0.90 -29.61 0.60
C LYS A 273 0.92 -29.23 2.09
N LYS A 274 1.86 -28.37 2.52
CA LYS A 274 1.88 -27.83 3.90
C LYS A 274 0.65 -26.95 4.17
N VAL A 275 0.28 -26.07 3.23
CA VAL A 275 -0.94 -25.25 3.33
C VAL A 275 -2.18 -26.14 3.42
N ALA A 276 -2.28 -27.18 2.61
CA ALA A 276 -3.42 -28.10 2.58
C ALA A 276 -3.70 -28.79 3.94
N VAL A 277 -2.68 -29.03 4.76
CA VAL A 277 -2.88 -29.55 6.14
C VAL A 277 -3.74 -28.59 6.98
N GLY A 278 -3.55 -27.27 6.83
CA GLY A 278 -4.35 -26.26 7.52
C GLY A 278 -5.80 -26.17 7.05
N TYR A 279 -6.12 -26.74 5.89
CA TYR A 279 -7.48 -26.82 5.34
C TYR A 279 -8.09 -28.22 5.45
N ALA A 280 -7.38 -29.22 5.99
CA ALA A 280 -7.84 -30.59 6.10
C ALA A 280 -9.11 -30.69 6.97
N GLY A 281 -10.23 -31.09 6.35
CA GLY A 281 -11.55 -31.15 7.00
C GLY A 281 -12.38 -29.87 6.87
N SER A 282 -11.90 -28.85 6.16
CA SER A 282 -12.66 -27.63 5.83
C SER A 282 -12.80 -27.46 4.32
N SER A 283 -13.97 -27.05 3.85
CA SER A 283 -14.16 -26.61 2.46
C SER A 283 -13.87 -25.12 2.31
N VAL A 284 -12.91 -24.75 1.47
CA VAL A 284 -12.74 -23.34 1.09
C VAL A 284 -13.90 -22.91 0.21
N GLU A 285 -14.63 -21.87 0.62
CA GLU A 285 -15.79 -21.37 -0.12
C GLU A 285 -15.41 -20.93 -1.54
N PRO A 286 -16.22 -21.24 -2.57
CA PRO A 286 -16.00 -20.77 -3.94
C PRO A 286 -15.83 -19.25 -4.04
N GLY A 287 -14.90 -18.81 -4.89
CA GLY A 287 -14.57 -17.40 -5.10
C GLY A 287 -13.77 -16.76 -3.97
N THR A 288 -13.43 -17.48 -2.88
CA THR A 288 -12.58 -16.94 -1.81
C THR A 288 -11.16 -16.69 -2.34
N PRO A 289 -10.59 -15.49 -2.17
CA PRO A 289 -9.23 -15.22 -2.60
C PRO A 289 -8.19 -15.86 -1.68
N PHE A 290 -7.11 -16.37 -2.26
CA PHE A 290 -5.93 -16.88 -1.56
C PHE A 290 -4.69 -16.16 -2.10
N ASN A 291 -4.09 -15.29 -1.29
CA ASN A 291 -3.02 -14.41 -1.74
C ASN A 291 -1.62 -14.97 -1.47
N TYR A 292 -0.72 -14.89 -2.45
CA TYR A 292 0.69 -15.24 -2.33
C TYR A 292 1.55 -13.99 -2.13
N SER A 293 2.16 -13.89 -0.95
CA SER A 293 3.07 -12.81 -0.55
C SER A 293 2.51 -11.40 -0.78
N ASP A 294 3.36 -10.39 -0.73
CA ASP A 294 2.99 -8.98 -0.75
C ASP A 294 4.00 -8.19 -1.57
N GLU A 295 3.55 -7.11 -2.22
CA GLU A 295 4.34 -6.23 -3.09
C GLU A 295 5.42 -6.94 -3.94
N VAL A 296 5.02 -7.98 -4.68
CA VAL A 296 6.00 -8.93 -5.23
C VAL A 296 6.81 -8.35 -6.40
N THR A 297 8.13 -8.45 -6.24
CA THR A 297 9.17 -8.15 -7.24
C THR A 297 9.79 -9.44 -7.78
N ALA A 298 10.48 -9.37 -8.93
CA ALA A 298 11.22 -10.51 -9.48
C ALA A 298 12.52 -10.74 -8.67
N PRO A 299 12.67 -11.82 -7.89
CA PRO A 299 13.76 -11.93 -6.92
C PRO A 299 15.14 -12.09 -7.59
N ALA A 300 16.19 -11.84 -6.82
CA ALA A 300 17.57 -12.00 -7.27
C ALA A 300 17.98 -13.48 -7.39
N ILE A 301 18.93 -13.75 -8.28
CA ILE A 301 19.65 -15.02 -8.43
C ILE A 301 20.72 -15.13 -7.33
N GLY A 302 21.45 -14.04 -7.09
CA GLY A 302 22.55 -13.95 -6.15
C GLY A 302 23.64 -14.99 -6.42
N ASN A 303 24.25 -15.46 -5.33
CA ASN A 303 25.29 -16.50 -5.36
C ASN A 303 24.72 -17.92 -5.19
N ASN A 304 23.41 -18.13 -5.34
CA ASN A 304 22.79 -19.44 -5.15
C ASN A 304 23.14 -20.37 -6.35
N PRO A 305 23.81 -21.52 -6.12
CA PRO A 305 24.31 -22.36 -7.21
C PRO A 305 23.18 -23.01 -8.03
N VAL A 306 22.03 -23.29 -7.42
CA VAL A 306 20.85 -23.85 -8.12
C VAL A 306 20.20 -22.77 -8.99
N ALA A 307 20.05 -21.55 -8.47
CA ALA A 307 19.53 -20.41 -9.24
C ALA A 307 20.44 -20.06 -10.44
N LEU A 308 21.77 -20.07 -10.22
CA LEU A 308 22.77 -19.86 -11.27
C LEU A 308 22.71 -20.96 -12.35
N SER A 309 22.58 -22.23 -11.96
CA SER A 309 22.41 -23.34 -12.89
C SER A 309 21.15 -23.15 -13.76
N PHE A 310 20.01 -22.84 -13.15
CA PHE A 310 18.76 -22.61 -13.88
C PHE A 310 18.83 -21.40 -14.83
N PHE A 311 19.52 -20.32 -14.44
CA PHE A 311 19.76 -19.18 -15.33
C PHE A 311 20.58 -19.58 -16.57
N ARG A 312 21.62 -20.40 -16.39
CA ARG A 312 22.50 -20.84 -17.49
C ARG A 312 21.83 -21.85 -18.40
N GLU A 313 21.03 -22.76 -17.85
CA GLU A 313 20.16 -23.64 -18.64
C GLU A 313 19.10 -22.85 -19.42
N TRP A 314 18.54 -21.78 -18.83
CA TRP A 314 17.63 -20.88 -19.54
C TRP A 314 18.34 -20.15 -20.69
N LEU A 315 19.58 -19.67 -20.52
CA LEU A 315 20.39 -19.09 -21.60
C LEU A 315 20.64 -20.11 -22.73
N LYS A 316 20.98 -21.36 -22.40
CA LYS A 316 21.12 -22.46 -23.38
C LYS A 316 19.81 -22.70 -24.13
N LYS A 317 18.68 -22.79 -23.42
CA LYS A 317 17.34 -22.99 -24.00
C LYS A 317 16.90 -21.85 -24.93
N LYS A 318 17.24 -20.60 -24.58
CA LYS A 318 17.03 -19.40 -25.40
C LYS A 318 18.07 -19.26 -26.54
N LYS A 319 19.01 -20.20 -26.66
CA LYS A 319 20.09 -20.25 -27.67
C LYS A 319 20.98 -19.00 -27.66
N ILE A 320 21.20 -18.44 -26.48
CA ILE A 320 22.06 -17.26 -26.32
C ILE A 320 23.52 -17.67 -26.55
N ARG A 321 24.20 -16.98 -27.45
CA ARG A 321 25.62 -17.23 -27.75
C ARG A 321 26.52 -16.71 -26.61
N PRO A 322 27.50 -17.47 -26.10
CA PRO A 322 28.33 -17.02 -24.98
C PRO A 322 29.16 -15.77 -25.31
N GLU A 323 29.57 -15.59 -26.57
CA GLU A 323 30.42 -14.49 -27.00
C GLU A 323 29.71 -13.12 -26.90
N ILE A 324 28.37 -13.08 -27.10
CA ILE A 324 27.60 -11.84 -26.95
C ILE A 324 27.43 -11.42 -25.48
N LEU A 325 27.71 -12.33 -24.54
CA LEU A 325 27.78 -12.07 -23.09
C LEU A 325 29.23 -11.84 -22.61
N GLY A 326 30.21 -11.83 -23.53
CA GLY A 326 31.62 -11.59 -23.22
C GLY A 326 32.35 -12.77 -22.58
N VAL A 327 31.83 -13.99 -22.72
CA VAL A 327 32.41 -15.21 -22.13
C VAL A 327 32.64 -16.31 -23.18
N LYS A 328 33.38 -17.36 -22.81
CA LYS A 328 33.63 -18.52 -23.69
C LYS A 328 32.52 -19.58 -23.58
N ASN A 329 32.09 -19.88 -22.35
CA ASN A 329 31.01 -20.84 -22.09
C ASN A 329 29.88 -20.16 -21.33
N LEU A 330 28.65 -20.64 -21.47
CA LEU A 330 27.53 -20.12 -20.68
C LEU A 330 27.70 -20.42 -19.17
N GLU A 331 28.51 -21.41 -18.80
CA GLU A 331 28.92 -21.67 -17.41
C GLU A 331 29.84 -20.61 -16.80
N ASP A 332 30.43 -19.75 -17.62
CA ASP A 332 31.25 -18.63 -17.15
C ASP A 332 30.41 -17.36 -16.92
N VAL A 333 29.11 -17.37 -17.27
CA VAL A 333 28.23 -16.20 -17.10
C VAL A 333 27.98 -15.97 -15.62
N VAL A 334 28.19 -14.72 -15.23
CA VAL A 334 27.84 -14.16 -13.92
C VAL A 334 26.75 -13.11 -14.15
N PRO A 335 25.57 -13.22 -13.49
CA PRO A 335 24.47 -12.27 -13.58
C PRO A 335 24.87 -10.81 -13.34
N ILE A 336 24.04 -9.88 -13.81
CA ILE A 336 24.12 -8.46 -13.47
C ILE A 336 22.74 -8.05 -12.97
N GLU A 337 22.63 -7.80 -11.66
CA GLU A 337 21.34 -7.69 -10.98
C GLU A 337 20.99 -6.30 -10.46
N SER A 338 21.91 -5.32 -10.60
CA SER A 338 21.71 -3.95 -10.16
C SER A 338 22.25 -2.91 -11.16
N PRO A 339 21.69 -1.68 -11.17
CA PRO A 339 22.21 -0.52 -11.90
C PRO A 339 23.72 -0.28 -11.70
N GLU A 340 24.22 -0.41 -10.48
CA GLU A 340 25.61 -0.13 -10.10
C GLU A 340 26.59 -1.15 -10.69
N GLU A 341 26.24 -2.44 -10.63
CA GLU A 341 27.04 -3.53 -11.22
C GLU A 341 27.03 -3.45 -12.75
N LEU A 342 25.90 -3.02 -13.36
CA LEU A 342 25.82 -2.73 -14.78
C LEU A 342 26.79 -1.61 -15.17
N PHE A 343 26.74 -0.44 -14.51
CA PHE A 343 27.67 0.66 -14.77
C PHE A 343 29.13 0.25 -14.57
N ARG A 344 29.43 -0.57 -13.55
CA ARG A 344 30.78 -1.07 -13.29
C ARG A 344 31.29 -1.94 -14.44
N ARG A 345 30.48 -2.89 -14.92
CA ARG A 345 30.85 -3.80 -16.03
C ARG A 345 30.85 -3.12 -17.40
N GLN A 346 30.03 -2.11 -17.61
CA GLN A 346 30.03 -1.33 -18.86
C GLN A 346 31.39 -0.68 -19.16
N LYS A 347 32.17 -0.33 -18.13
CA LYS A 347 33.54 0.22 -18.28
C LYS A 347 34.51 -0.76 -18.92
N SER A 348 34.28 -2.07 -18.77
CA SER A 348 35.13 -3.12 -19.35
C SER A 348 34.59 -3.64 -20.69
N ASN A 349 33.29 -3.89 -20.78
CA ASN A 349 32.63 -4.29 -22.03
C ASN A 349 31.14 -3.91 -22.01
N LYS A 350 30.82 -2.68 -22.45
CA LYS A 350 29.44 -2.15 -22.53
C LYS A 350 28.47 -3.08 -23.27
N SER A 351 28.91 -3.67 -24.38
CA SER A 351 28.07 -4.50 -25.25
C SER A 351 27.68 -5.83 -24.59
N ALA A 352 28.62 -6.47 -23.89
CA ALA A 352 28.36 -7.66 -23.10
C ALA A 352 27.57 -7.35 -21.82
N ALA A 353 27.93 -6.29 -21.09
CA ALA A 353 27.28 -5.92 -19.85
C ALA A 353 25.78 -5.64 -20.04
N ASN A 354 25.40 -4.87 -21.07
CA ASN A 354 23.99 -4.59 -21.37
C ASN A 354 23.21 -5.88 -21.68
N ARG A 355 23.76 -6.80 -22.47
CA ARG A 355 23.09 -8.08 -22.78
C ARG A 355 22.98 -8.98 -21.56
N THR A 356 24.04 -9.10 -20.77
CA THR A 356 24.00 -9.93 -19.56
C THR A 356 22.98 -9.39 -18.56
N PHE A 357 22.88 -8.07 -18.37
CA PHE A 357 21.83 -7.46 -17.55
C PHE A 357 20.43 -7.72 -18.11
N TYR A 358 20.21 -7.45 -19.40
CA TYR A 358 18.93 -7.70 -20.07
C TYR A 358 18.45 -9.15 -19.89
N TYR A 359 19.31 -10.12 -20.18
CA TYR A 359 18.96 -11.54 -20.03
C TYR A 359 18.84 -12.00 -18.57
N THR A 360 19.62 -11.41 -17.65
CA THR A 360 19.46 -11.63 -16.20
C THR A 360 18.06 -11.20 -15.76
N SER A 361 17.63 -9.99 -16.13
CA SER A 361 16.32 -9.45 -15.78
C SER A 361 15.17 -10.24 -16.41
N ARG A 362 15.27 -10.59 -17.70
CA ARG A 362 14.28 -11.47 -18.37
C ARG A 362 14.17 -12.84 -17.70
N PHE A 363 15.28 -13.46 -17.30
CA PHE A 363 15.24 -14.73 -16.55
C PHE A 363 14.53 -14.57 -15.20
N ARG A 364 14.87 -13.53 -14.42
CA ARG A 364 14.23 -13.27 -13.11
C ARG A 364 12.72 -13.09 -13.27
N GLN A 365 12.28 -12.36 -14.28
CA GLN A 365 10.87 -12.17 -14.63
C GLN A 365 10.18 -13.48 -15.02
N GLU A 366 10.68 -14.20 -16.03
CA GLU A 366 10.08 -15.47 -16.50
C GLU A 366 10.08 -16.55 -15.40
N SER A 367 11.12 -16.59 -14.56
CA SER A 367 11.22 -17.49 -13.41
C SER A 367 10.15 -17.19 -12.36
N THR A 368 9.89 -15.90 -12.07
CA THR A 368 8.86 -15.46 -11.13
C THR A 368 7.47 -15.85 -11.62
N THR A 369 7.14 -15.58 -12.89
CA THR A 369 5.89 -16.06 -13.53
C THR A 369 5.72 -17.56 -13.37
N GLN A 370 6.79 -18.33 -13.65
CA GLN A 370 6.77 -19.79 -13.55
C GLN A 370 6.51 -20.27 -12.11
N LYS A 371 7.11 -19.65 -11.08
CA LYS A 371 6.91 -20.10 -9.69
C LYS A 371 5.47 -19.86 -9.25
N PHE A 372 4.88 -18.70 -9.59
CA PHE A 372 3.46 -18.45 -9.31
C PHE A 372 2.54 -19.45 -9.99
N LYS A 373 2.81 -19.77 -11.27
CA LYS A 373 2.05 -20.79 -11.98
C LYS A 373 2.11 -22.14 -11.28
N TRP A 374 3.28 -22.59 -10.83
CA TRP A 374 3.42 -23.84 -10.08
C TRP A 374 2.71 -23.82 -8.72
N LEU A 375 2.75 -22.68 -8.00
CA LEU A 375 2.02 -22.50 -6.74
C LEU A 375 0.51 -22.58 -6.98
N THR A 376 -0.01 -21.91 -8.00
CA THR A 376 -1.43 -21.94 -8.40
C THR A 376 -1.88 -23.34 -8.82
N GLU A 377 -1.14 -24.01 -9.71
CA GLU A 377 -1.41 -25.40 -10.12
C GLU A 377 -1.43 -26.36 -8.92
N ALA A 378 -0.48 -26.22 -8.00
CA ALA A 378 -0.42 -27.02 -6.78
C ALA A 378 -1.52 -26.67 -5.76
N PHE A 379 -1.95 -25.41 -5.69
CA PHE A 379 -3.06 -24.98 -4.84
C PHE A 379 -4.38 -25.59 -5.30
N HIS A 380 -4.67 -25.59 -6.60
CA HIS A 380 -5.88 -26.25 -7.13
C HIS A 380 -5.83 -27.77 -7.04
N LYS A 381 -4.62 -28.35 -6.99
CA LYS A 381 -4.42 -29.78 -6.79
C LYS A 381 -4.64 -30.22 -5.33
N HIS A 382 -4.19 -29.43 -4.35
CA HIS A 382 -4.11 -29.85 -2.93
C HIS A 382 -5.03 -29.09 -1.97
N VAL A 383 -5.47 -27.88 -2.30
CA VAL A 383 -6.24 -26.99 -1.39
C VAL A 383 -7.66 -26.74 -1.89
N SER A 384 -7.84 -26.11 -3.06
CA SER A 384 -9.18 -25.83 -3.59
C SER A 384 -9.20 -25.56 -5.09
N LYS A 385 -10.15 -26.20 -5.79
CA LYS A 385 -10.42 -25.99 -7.23
C LYS A 385 -11.28 -24.76 -7.54
N THR A 386 -11.82 -24.10 -6.52
CA THR A 386 -12.85 -23.04 -6.68
C THR A 386 -12.56 -21.76 -5.91
N ALA A 387 -11.55 -21.76 -5.05
CA ALA A 387 -10.94 -20.53 -4.52
C ALA A 387 -10.01 -19.91 -5.59
N LEU A 388 -9.81 -18.60 -5.51
CA LEU A 388 -9.07 -17.82 -6.51
C LEU A 388 -7.66 -17.50 -5.99
N THR A 389 -6.62 -17.96 -6.65
CA THR A 389 -5.26 -17.54 -6.28
C THR A 389 -4.98 -16.11 -6.72
N SER A 390 -4.22 -15.37 -5.91
CA SER A 390 -3.77 -14.03 -6.25
C SER A 390 -2.36 -13.75 -5.77
N THR A 391 -1.78 -12.67 -6.27
CA THR A 391 -0.60 -12.04 -5.68
C THR A 391 -0.71 -10.54 -5.95
N LEU A 392 -0.27 -9.72 -5.00
CA LEU A 392 -0.08 -8.29 -5.22
C LEU A 392 1.32 -8.09 -5.80
N VAL A 393 1.41 -7.50 -6.98
CA VAL A 393 2.69 -7.16 -7.62
C VAL A 393 3.12 -5.74 -7.26
N ALA A 394 4.42 -5.56 -7.07
CA ALA A 394 5.06 -4.27 -6.80
C ALA A 394 4.80 -3.23 -7.89
N ASP A 395 4.06 -2.15 -7.58
CA ASP A 395 3.97 -0.95 -8.43
C ASP A 395 5.15 0.02 -8.22
N HIS A 396 5.94 -0.14 -7.15
CA HIS A 396 7.00 0.81 -6.83
C HIS A 396 8.16 0.91 -7.84
N PRO A 397 8.54 -0.11 -8.64
CA PRO A 397 9.46 0.06 -9.76
C PRO A 397 9.01 1.14 -10.76
N TYR A 398 7.72 1.49 -10.77
CA TYR A 398 7.20 2.60 -11.55
C TYR A 398 7.41 3.99 -10.90
N PHE A 399 7.69 4.13 -9.59
CA PHE A 399 7.95 5.45 -8.97
C PHE A 399 9.21 6.14 -9.50
N ALA A 400 10.29 5.37 -9.67
CA ALA A 400 11.61 5.88 -9.99
C ALA A 400 12.40 4.98 -10.95
N GLY A 401 11.81 3.88 -11.42
CA GLY A 401 12.39 3.01 -12.44
C GLY A 401 11.79 3.25 -13.81
N THR A 402 12.11 2.37 -14.75
CA THR A 402 11.70 2.48 -16.16
C THR A 402 10.37 1.80 -16.47
N GLY A 403 9.62 1.40 -15.44
CA GLY A 403 8.37 0.66 -15.57
C GLY A 403 8.53 -0.77 -15.06
N LEU A 404 8.48 -1.74 -15.97
CA LEU A 404 8.76 -3.15 -15.68
C LEU A 404 10.27 -3.46 -15.55
N GLY A 405 11.11 -2.43 -15.48
CA GLY A 405 12.55 -2.53 -15.31
C GLY A 405 12.98 -2.45 -13.84
N MET A 406 14.16 -1.85 -13.62
CA MET A 406 14.74 -1.65 -12.30
C MET A 406 14.43 -0.25 -11.77
N GLY A 407 14.25 -0.11 -10.45
CA GLY A 407 14.32 1.18 -9.78
C GLY A 407 15.71 1.83 -9.90
N MET A 408 15.77 3.14 -10.16
CA MET A 408 17.03 3.88 -10.39
C MET A 408 17.93 4.10 -9.17
N GLY A 409 17.37 3.95 -7.98
CA GLY A 409 18.09 3.99 -6.72
C GLY A 409 17.46 3.00 -5.75
N PRO A 410 18.02 2.84 -4.54
CA PRO A 410 17.33 2.12 -3.49
C PRO A 410 15.95 2.74 -3.28
N ASN A 411 14.88 1.97 -3.53
CA ASN A 411 13.51 2.41 -3.30
C ASN A 411 13.40 2.89 -1.84
N PRO A 412 12.94 4.12 -1.56
CA PRO A 412 12.79 4.59 -0.18
C PRO A 412 11.92 3.66 0.69
N ALA A 413 11.01 2.87 0.11
CA ALA A 413 10.23 1.87 0.83
C ALA A 413 10.98 0.54 1.13
N TRP A 414 11.90 0.09 0.26
CA TRP A 414 12.52 -1.25 0.35
C TRP A 414 14.06 -1.28 0.38
N GLY A 415 14.73 -0.13 0.41
CA GLY A 415 16.19 0.00 0.55
C GLY A 415 17.03 -0.66 -0.57
N SER A 416 16.43 -1.05 -1.69
CA SER A 416 17.04 -1.87 -2.75
C SER A 416 16.54 -1.44 -4.13
N THR A 417 17.17 -1.92 -5.20
CA THR A 417 16.73 -1.67 -6.59
C THR A 417 15.82 -2.81 -7.06
N PRO A 418 14.49 -2.73 -6.88
CA PRO A 418 13.57 -3.80 -7.25
C PRO A 418 13.48 -3.95 -8.78
N LEU A 419 13.33 -5.20 -9.23
CA LEU A 419 12.89 -5.54 -10.59
C LEU A 419 11.39 -5.86 -10.54
N ALA A 420 10.56 -5.24 -11.38
CA ALA A 420 9.16 -5.68 -11.48
C ALA A 420 9.06 -7.11 -12.04
N ALA A 421 8.08 -7.89 -11.58
CA ALA A 421 7.66 -9.09 -12.30
C ALA A 421 7.14 -8.71 -13.71
N ASP A 422 7.17 -9.61 -14.69
CA ASP A 422 6.57 -9.33 -16.00
C ASP A 422 5.05 -9.51 -15.94
N TRP A 423 4.34 -8.41 -15.71
CA TRP A 423 2.88 -8.40 -15.54
C TRP A 423 2.14 -8.91 -16.79
N PHE A 424 2.68 -8.67 -17.99
CA PHE A 424 2.09 -9.18 -19.24
C PHE A 424 2.23 -10.69 -19.33
N ASP A 425 3.40 -11.24 -19.01
CA ASP A 425 3.65 -12.68 -19.01
C ASP A 425 2.84 -13.40 -17.92
N MET A 426 2.77 -12.84 -16.70
CA MET A 426 1.88 -13.34 -15.63
C MET A 426 0.41 -13.40 -16.07
N ALA A 427 -0.07 -12.34 -16.73
CA ALA A 427 -1.45 -12.26 -17.25
C ALA A 427 -1.70 -13.25 -18.39
N ARG A 428 -0.74 -13.39 -19.31
CA ARG A 428 -0.81 -14.24 -20.50
C ARG A 428 -0.77 -15.72 -20.14
N GLN A 429 0.08 -16.09 -19.19
CA GLN A 429 0.20 -17.47 -18.69
C GLN A 429 -0.85 -17.85 -17.64
N LYS A 430 -1.60 -16.88 -17.11
CA LYS A 430 -2.49 -17.02 -15.94
C LYS A 430 -1.76 -17.66 -14.76
N ALA A 431 -0.65 -17.04 -14.37
CA ALA A 431 0.19 -17.54 -13.28
C ALA A 431 -0.51 -17.52 -11.91
N VAL A 432 -1.55 -16.68 -11.78
CA VAL A 432 -2.56 -16.66 -10.71
C VAL A 432 -3.94 -16.51 -11.35
N ASP A 433 -5.02 -16.83 -10.62
CA ASP A 433 -6.38 -16.61 -11.13
C ASP A 433 -6.72 -15.11 -11.23
N MET A 434 -6.15 -14.30 -10.35
CA MET A 434 -6.43 -12.86 -10.23
C MET A 434 -5.18 -12.08 -9.82
N ALA A 435 -4.79 -11.06 -10.58
CA ALA A 435 -3.64 -10.23 -10.23
C ALA A 435 -4.06 -9.02 -9.37
N GLY A 436 -3.31 -8.76 -8.31
CA GLY A 436 -3.42 -7.55 -7.50
C GLY A 436 -2.60 -6.40 -8.09
N ILE A 437 -3.24 -5.24 -8.25
CA ILE A 437 -2.61 -3.94 -8.53
C ILE A 437 -2.86 -3.00 -7.36
N GLU A 438 -2.05 -1.96 -7.20
CA GLU A 438 -2.14 -1.04 -6.07
C GLU A 438 -1.87 0.41 -6.49
N ASP A 439 -2.30 1.36 -5.66
CA ASP A 439 -2.21 2.79 -5.94
C ASP A 439 -1.34 3.57 -4.95
N TRP A 440 -0.18 3.02 -4.54
CA TRP A 440 0.84 3.80 -3.83
C TRP A 440 1.24 5.02 -4.67
N MET A 441 1.36 4.90 -6.00
CA MET A 441 1.56 6.08 -6.87
C MET A 441 0.30 6.94 -7.13
N GLY A 442 -0.83 6.62 -6.51
CA GLY A 442 -2.06 7.44 -6.47
C GLY A 442 -2.22 8.25 -5.17
N LEU A 443 -1.17 8.36 -4.35
CA LEU A 443 -1.19 8.96 -3.01
C LEU A 443 -1.01 10.48 -2.94
N GLN A 444 -1.11 11.20 -4.06
CA GLN A 444 -1.16 12.68 -4.03
C GLN A 444 -2.25 13.25 -3.10
N TYR A 445 -3.27 12.46 -2.76
CA TYR A 445 -4.30 12.84 -1.78
C TYR A 445 -3.85 12.76 -0.31
N MET A 446 -2.97 11.81 0.02
CA MET A 446 -2.54 11.54 1.40
C MET A 446 -1.23 12.27 1.76
N TYR A 447 -0.33 12.43 0.78
CA TYR A 447 0.97 13.08 0.97
C TYR A 447 1.15 14.39 0.16
N GLY A 448 0.19 14.73 -0.71
CA GLY A 448 0.17 15.95 -1.52
C GLY A 448 0.74 15.78 -2.94
N PRO A 449 0.49 16.74 -3.84
CA PRO A 449 0.87 16.68 -5.26
C PRO A 449 2.38 16.69 -5.54
N ASN A 450 3.21 16.89 -4.52
CA ASN A 450 4.66 16.77 -4.62
C ASN A 450 5.16 15.31 -4.65
N TRP A 451 4.30 14.34 -4.33
CA TRP A 451 4.66 12.92 -4.29
C TRP A 451 4.34 12.22 -5.62
N THR A 452 3.16 12.48 -6.19
CA THR A 452 2.71 11.88 -7.45
C THR A 452 1.78 12.87 -8.20
N TRP A 453 1.65 12.72 -9.51
CA TRP A 453 0.82 13.59 -10.37
C TRP A 453 -0.25 12.83 -11.16
N GLU A 454 -0.17 11.49 -11.16
CA GLU A 454 -0.94 10.59 -12.04
C GLU A 454 -2.38 10.32 -11.56
N GLY A 455 -2.68 10.59 -10.29
CA GLY A 455 -4.03 10.53 -9.75
C GLY A 455 -4.66 9.13 -9.74
N PHE A 456 -6.00 9.11 -9.64
CA PHE A 456 -6.81 7.89 -9.67
C PHE A 456 -6.73 7.12 -11.01
N GLN A 457 -6.20 7.73 -12.07
CA GLN A 457 -6.16 7.12 -13.40
C GLN A 457 -5.05 6.08 -13.53
N LEU A 458 -4.04 6.13 -12.65
CA LEU A 458 -3.00 5.12 -12.55
C LEU A 458 -3.56 3.71 -12.32
N MET A 459 -4.61 3.55 -11.50
CA MET A 459 -5.28 2.26 -11.32
C MET A 459 -5.84 1.71 -12.64
N GLY A 460 -6.33 2.59 -13.50
CA GLY A 460 -6.73 2.25 -14.86
C GLY A 460 -5.53 1.83 -15.71
N PHE A 461 -4.42 2.56 -15.65
CA PHE A 461 -3.19 2.21 -16.37
C PHE A 461 -2.66 0.82 -15.96
N GLN A 462 -2.54 0.54 -14.66
CA GLN A 462 -2.07 -0.74 -14.14
C GLN A 462 -3.03 -1.89 -14.49
N ALA A 463 -4.35 -1.69 -14.33
CA ALA A 463 -5.34 -2.70 -14.70
C ALA A 463 -5.35 -2.98 -16.22
N ALA A 464 -5.06 -1.96 -17.05
CA ALA A 464 -4.96 -2.13 -18.50
C ALA A 464 -3.79 -3.04 -18.91
N ILE A 465 -2.67 -3.09 -18.17
CA ILE A 465 -1.58 -4.05 -18.41
C ILE A 465 -2.09 -5.48 -18.27
N PHE A 466 -2.67 -5.81 -17.11
CA PHE A 466 -3.20 -7.16 -16.83
C PHE A 466 -4.37 -7.53 -17.76
N ARG A 467 -5.26 -6.59 -18.11
CA ARG A 467 -6.27 -6.82 -19.15
C ARG A 467 -5.61 -7.17 -20.48
N SER A 468 -4.61 -6.40 -20.92
CA SER A 468 -4.06 -6.53 -22.27
C SER A 468 -3.24 -7.79 -22.46
N GLY A 469 -2.48 -8.21 -21.43
CA GLY A 469 -1.76 -9.49 -21.41
C GLY A 469 -2.69 -10.70 -21.34
N SER A 470 -3.71 -10.68 -20.48
CA SER A 470 -4.71 -11.76 -20.35
C SER A 470 -5.82 -11.74 -21.42
N ARG A 471 -5.83 -10.71 -22.28
CA ARG A 471 -6.90 -10.40 -23.26
C ARG A 471 -8.28 -10.27 -22.61
N GLY A 472 -8.31 -9.69 -21.40
CA GLY A 472 -9.53 -9.49 -20.61
C GLY A 472 -10.11 -10.75 -19.99
N THR A 473 -9.33 -11.85 -19.90
CA THR A 473 -9.78 -13.15 -19.38
C THR A 473 -9.24 -13.50 -17.99
N MET A 474 -8.43 -12.62 -17.37
CA MET A 474 -8.01 -12.72 -15.99
C MET A 474 -8.57 -11.52 -15.22
N PRO A 475 -9.34 -11.70 -14.15
CA PRO A 475 -9.81 -10.61 -13.30
C PRO A 475 -8.64 -9.88 -12.61
N VAL A 476 -8.89 -8.64 -12.23
CA VAL A 476 -7.98 -7.80 -11.44
C VAL A 476 -8.55 -7.56 -10.05
N MET A 477 -7.70 -7.65 -9.03
CA MET A 477 -7.92 -7.15 -7.68
C MET A 477 -7.31 -5.76 -7.57
N ALA A 478 -8.14 -4.76 -7.29
CA ALA A 478 -7.74 -3.38 -7.09
C ALA A 478 -7.50 -3.13 -5.60
N TRP A 479 -6.24 -3.03 -5.17
CA TRP A 479 -5.86 -2.55 -3.84
C TRP A 479 -5.91 -1.02 -3.86
N ILE A 480 -6.71 -0.47 -2.95
CA ILE A 480 -7.07 0.95 -2.90
C ILE A 480 -6.69 1.48 -1.53
N THR A 481 -5.65 2.32 -1.51
CA THR A 481 -5.15 3.04 -0.33
C THR A 481 -6.15 4.10 0.18
N PRO A 482 -6.01 4.53 1.46
CA PRO A 482 -6.94 5.47 2.07
C PRO A 482 -6.99 6.80 1.32
N SER A 483 -8.20 7.29 1.07
CA SER A 483 -8.45 8.59 0.41
C SER A 483 -9.89 9.05 0.67
N ASP A 484 -10.26 10.25 0.23
CA ASP A 484 -11.64 10.71 0.35
C ASP A 484 -12.62 9.94 -0.54
N GLU A 485 -13.91 10.19 -0.32
CA GLU A 485 -15.00 9.64 -1.12
C GLU A 485 -14.74 9.78 -2.63
N THR A 486 -14.31 10.97 -3.07
CA THR A 486 -14.11 11.29 -4.49
C THR A 486 -13.00 10.44 -5.10
N ASN A 487 -11.81 10.45 -4.50
CA ASN A 487 -10.68 9.67 -5.00
C ASN A 487 -10.94 8.16 -4.87
N LEU A 488 -11.50 7.69 -3.75
CA LEU A 488 -11.85 6.28 -3.55
C LEU A 488 -12.80 5.78 -4.64
N ARG A 489 -13.88 6.54 -4.92
CA ARG A 489 -14.84 6.20 -5.97
C ARG A 489 -14.20 6.23 -7.35
N LEU A 490 -13.37 7.23 -7.64
CA LEU A 490 -12.68 7.35 -8.93
C LEU A 490 -11.62 6.26 -9.14
N LYS A 491 -10.85 5.88 -8.11
CA LYS A 491 -9.89 4.77 -8.12
C LYS A 491 -10.61 3.44 -8.40
N SER A 492 -11.70 3.18 -7.66
CA SER A 492 -12.58 2.00 -7.85
C SER A 492 -13.16 1.95 -9.27
N ALA A 493 -13.74 3.05 -9.75
CA ALA A 493 -14.33 3.13 -11.08
C ALA A 493 -13.27 3.00 -12.20
N SER A 494 -12.08 3.57 -12.02
CA SER A 494 -10.96 3.49 -12.96
C SER A 494 -10.53 2.04 -13.17
N ALA A 495 -10.35 1.27 -12.10
CA ALA A 495 -10.03 -0.15 -12.17
C ALA A 495 -11.20 -1.00 -12.73
N LEU A 496 -12.44 -0.73 -12.30
CA LEU A 496 -13.64 -1.41 -12.80
C LEU A 496 -13.78 -1.27 -14.33
N CYS A 497 -13.56 -0.06 -14.86
CA CYS A 497 -13.59 0.23 -16.30
C CYS A 497 -12.51 -0.50 -17.13
N GLN A 498 -11.53 -1.15 -16.50
CA GLN A 498 -10.54 -2.00 -17.18
C GLN A 498 -10.76 -3.50 -16.95
N GLY A 499 -11.71 -3.89 -16.09
CA GLY A 499 -12.09 -5.28 -15.84
C GLY A 499 -11.89 -5.79 -14.41
N ALA A 500 -11.56 -4.94 -13.44
CA ALA A 500 -11.46 -5.36 -12.04
C ALA A 500 -12.78 -5.95 -11.51
N LYS A 501 -12.68 -7.05 -10.75
CA LYS A 501 -13.83 -7.77 -10.15
C LYS A 501 -13.78 -7.82 -8.62
N HIS A 502 -12.67 -7.37 -8.05
CA HIS A 502 -12.39 -7.37 -6.62
C HIS A 502 -11.79 -6.02 -6.24
N PHE A 503 -12.36 -5.37 -5.23
CA PHE A 503 -11.89 -4.11 -4.65
C PHE A 503 -11.45 -4.37 -3.21
N PHE A 504 -10.14 -4.29 -2.96
CA PHE A 504 -9.55 -4.36 -1.64
C PHE A 504 -9.34 -2.92 -1.14
N TYR A 505 -9.99 -2.53 -0.06
CA TYR A 505 -9.76 -1.24 0.60
C TYR A 505 -8.71 -1.41 1.69
N TRP A 506 -7.48 -0.97 1.43
CA TRP A 506 -6.31 -1.10 2.31
C TRP A 506 -6.25 0.08 3.27
N THR A 507 -6.31 -0.12 4.58
CA THR A 507 -6.87 -1.28 5.31
C THR A 507 -7.70 -0.78 6.50
N TYR A 508 -8.51 -1.61 7.18
CA TYR A 508 -9.50 -1.07 8.12
C TYR A 508 -8.83 -0.36 9.31
N GLY A 509 -7.99 -1.10 10.05
CA GLY A 509 -7.20 -0.67 11.21
C GLY A 509 -7.64 0.61 11.93
N PRO A 510 -8.45 0.58 12.98
CA PRO A 510 -8.67 1.79 13.78
C PRO A 510 -7.37 2.20 14.47
N THR A 511 -7.19 3.51 14.68
CA THR A 511 -6.04 4.12 15.39
C THR A 511 -5.77 3.52 16.78
N ALA A 512 -6.77 2.91 17.40
CA ALA A 512 -6.62 2.10 18.61
C ALA A 512 -5.64 0.91 18.47
N THR A 513 -5.30 0.51 17.24
CA THR A 513 -4.57 -0.72 16.90
C THR A 513 -3.48 -0.58 15.83
N SER A 514 -3.41 0.55 15.13
CA SER A 514 -2.61 0.72 13.90
C SER A 514 -1.80 2.01 13.92
N THR A 515 -0.72 2.05 13.13
CA THR A 515 0.29 3.12 13.11
C THR A 515 0.13 4.06 11.92
N GLU A 516 -0.34 3.59 10.77
CA GLU A 516 -0.57 4.42 9.57
C GLU A 516 -1.39 3.70 8.49
N ASN A 517 -1.76 4.44 7.44
CA ASN A 517 -2.26 3.93 6.16
C ASN A 517 -3.52 3.06 6.25
N TYR A 518 -4.37 3.38 7.22
CA TYR A 518 -5.71 2.81 7.41
C TYR A 518 -6.82 3.82 7.05
N TRP A 519 -8.02 3.31 6.73
CA TRP A 519 -9.15 4.15 6.30
C TRP A 519 -10.27 4.33 7.34
N SER A 520 -10.34 3.51 8.39
CA SER A 520 -11.52 3.51 9.28
C SER A 520 -11.80 4.81 10.03
N ASP A 521 -10.82 5.68 10.21
CA ASP A 521 -11.02 7.00 10.82
C ASP A 521 -11.27 8.13 9.81
N LEU A 522 -11.30 7.83 8.50
CA LEU A 522 -11.69 8.75 7.42
C LEU A 522 -13.21 8.68 7.18
N LYS A 523 -14.00 9.63 7.70
CA LYS A 523 -15.49 9.59 7.55
C LYS A 523 -15.94 9.46 6.10
N SER A 524 -15.29 10.16 5.17
CA SER A 524 -15.64 10.16 3.74
C SER A 524 -15.46 8.80 3.06
N ALA A 525 -14.57 7.92 3.56
CA ALA A 525 -14.42 6.58 3.03
C ALA A 525 -15.71 5.73 3.21
N TYR A 526 -16.48 5.96 4.27
CA TYR A 526 -17.72 5.22 4.56
C TYR A 526 -18.77 5.47 3.45
N SER A 527 -19.01 6.73 3.10
CA SER A 527 -19.88 7.12 1.99
C SER A 527 -19.39 6.56 0.66
N GLY A 528 -18.07 6.63 0.41
CA GLY A 528 -17.45 6.09 -0.80
C GLY A 528 -17.64 4.58 -0.97
N ILE A 529 -17.38 3.81 0.09
CA ILE A 529 -17.52 2.35 0.11
C ILE A 529 -18.98 1.94 -0.04
N VAL A 530 -19.92 2.58 0.67
CA VAL A 530 -21.37 2.32 0.51
C VAL A 530 -21.83 2.63 -0.92
N HIS A 531 -21.34 3.72 -1.52
CA HIS A 531 -21.67 4.07 -2.89
C HIS A 531 -21.21 2.99 -3.88
N ILE A 532 -19.93 2.56 -3.78
CA ILE A 532 -19.38 1.51 -4.63
C ILE A 532 -20.09 0.17 -4.38
N SER A 533 -20.33 -0.23 -3.14
CA SER A 533 -21.07 -1.47 -2.83
C SER A 533 -22.47 -1.48 -3.44
N ASN A 534 -23.22 -0.39 -3.30
CA ASN A 534 -24.53 -0.23 -3.94
C ASN A 534 -24.44 -0.31 -5.47
N GLN A 535 -23.45 0.34 -6.08
CA GLN A 535 -23.25 0.33 -7.53
C GLN A 535 -22.91 -1.08 -8.05
N LEU A 536 -21.98 -1.77 -7.39
CA LEU A 536 -21.56 -3.13 -7.76
C LEU A 536 -22.73 -4.12 -7.60
N THR A 537 -23.43 -4.11 -6.46
CA THR A 537 -24.58 -5.00 -6.21
C THR A 537 -25.69 -4.82 -7.25
N ARG A 538 -26.02 -3.56 -7.63
CA ARG A 538 -27.08 -3.30 -8.62
C ARG A 538 -26.70 -3.69 -10.05
N ALA A 539 -25.40 -3.77 -10.35
CA ALA A 539 -24.88 -4.01 -11.68
C ALA A 539 -24.21 -5.39 -11.84
N GLU A 540 -24.10 -6.21 -10.79
CA GLU A 540 -23.34 -7.47 -10.83
C GLU A 540 -23.89 -8.49 -11.84
N THR A 541 -25.19 -8.48 -12.11
CA THR A 541 -25.84 -9.30 -13.14
C THR A 541 -25.27 -9.06 -14.55
N ILE A 542 -24.67 -7.89 -14.78
CA ILE A 542 -23.95 -7.53 -16.02
C ILE A 542 -22.44 -7.57 -15.77
N LEU A 543 -21.96 -6.99 -14.66
CA LEU A 543 -20.55 -6.77 -14.39
C LEU A 543 -19.78 -8.03 -13.98
N ALA A 544 -20.38 -8.98 -13.27
CA ALA A 544 -19.66 -10.16 -12.79
C ALA A 544 -19.22 -11.06 -13.95
N GLN A 545 -20.14 -11.37 -14.86
CA GLN A 545 -19.88 -12.18 -16.06
C GLN A 545 -19.42 -11.34 -17.27
N GLY A 546 -19.50 -10.01 -17.18
CA GLY A 546 -19.20 -9.09 -18.28
C GLY A 546 -17.74 -9.11 -18.73
N THR A 547 -17.54 -9.34 -20.02
CA THR A 547 -16.25 -9.26 -20.72
C THR A 547 -15.96 -7.84 -21.22
N MET A 548 -14.68 -7.51 -21.38
CA MET A 548 -14.27 -6.21 -21.91
C MET A 548 -14.60 -6.07 -23.40
N ARG A 549 -15.07 -4.87 -23.81
CA ARG A 549 -15.28 -4.56 -25.23
C ARG A 549 -13.96 -4.65 -26.01
N PRO A 550 -13.94 -5.18 -27.24
CA PRO A 550 -12.77 -5.05 -28.12
C PRO A 550 -12.42 -3.58 -28.36
N THR A 551 -11.14 -3.30 -28.61
CA THR A 551 -10.68 -1.97 -29.03
C THR A 551 -9.85 -2.01 -30.29
N LYS A 552 -9.70 -0.83 -30.91
CA LYS A 552 -8.95 -0.57 -32.13
C LYS A 552 -7.68 0.25 -31.92
N VAL A 553 -7.44 0.71 -30.69
CA VAL A 553 -6.27 1.48 -30.29
C VAL A 553 -5.31 0.61 -29.49
N ALA A 554 -4.09 0.44 -30.00
CA ALA A 554 -2.99 -0.20 -29.31
C ALA A 554 -1.95 0.83 -28.85
N LEU A 555 -1.34 0.59 -27.69
CA LEU A 555 -0.12 1.26 -27.22
C LEU A 555 0.99 0.21 -27.10
N LEU A 556 2.14 0.42 -27.73
CA LEU A 556 3.30 -0.42 -27.52
C LEU A 556 3.81 -0.22 -26.08
N TYR A 557 4.00 -1.34 -25.37
CA TYR A 557 4.74 -1.41 -24.13
C TYR A 557 5.97 -2.30 -24.40
N SER A 558 7.08 -1.68 -24.79
CA SER A 558 8.32 -2.41 -25.05
C SER A 558 9.02 -2.73 -23.73
N ILE A 559 8.99 -4.00 -23.33
CA ILE A 559 9.78 -4.47 -22.19
C ILE A 559 11.28 -4.40 -22.49
N SER A 560 11.69 -4.48 -23.78
CA SER A 560 13.07 -4.22 -24.17
C SER A 560 13.52 -2.79 -23.85
N SER A 561 12.64 -1.80 -23.95
CA SER A 561 12.90 -0.41 -23.54
C SER A 561 13.27 -0.35 -22.06
N ASP A 562 12.39 -0.84 -21.19
CA ASP A 562 12.53 -0.81 -19.74
C ASP A 562 13.83 -1.51 -19.25
N LEU A 563 14.25 -2.59 -19.93
CA LEU A 563 15.39 -3.41 -19.54
C LEU A 563 16.71 -3.03 -20.23
N TRP A 564 16.67 -2.45 -21.43
CA TRP A 564 17.87 -2.01 -22.16
C TRP A 564 18.29 -0.60 -21.79
N GLN A 565 17.30 0.22 -21.43
CA GLN A 565 17.46 1.49 -20.74
C GLN A 565 16.91 1.36 -19.32
N PRO A 566 17.59 0.66 -18.40
CA PRO A 566 17.20 0.62 -16.98
C PRO A 566 17.49 1.96 -16.26
N PHE A 567 17.67 3.04 -17.04
CA PHE A 567 17.96 4.37 -16.55
C PHE A 567 17.17 5.42 -17.34
N GLY A 568 16.53 6.35 -16.62
CA GLY A 568 15.76 7.44 -17.21
C GLY A 568 14.26 7.13 -17.28
N TYR A 569 13.46 7.90 -16.55
CA TYR A 569 12.01 7.68 -16.41
C TYR A 569 11.18 8.13 -17.63
N ALA A 570 11.80 8.80 -18.61
CA ALA A 570 11.12 9.52 -19.69
C ALA A 570 10.19 8.65 -20.55
N GLY A 571 10.63 7.48 -21.01
CA GLY A 571 9.76 6.58 -21.81
C GLY A 571 8.55 6.09 -21.03
N MET A 572 8.72 5.80 -19.73
CA MET A 572 7.62 5.38 -18.85
C MET A 572 6.63 6.52 -18.54
N LEU A 573 7.12 7.75 -18.40
CA LEU A 573 6.29 8.95 -18.31
C LEU A 573 5.46 9.13 -19.59
N GLU A 574 6.12 9.10 -20.75
CA GLU A 574 5.49 9.35 -22.06
C GLU A 574 4.41 8.30 -22.38
N ARG A 575 4.67 7.00 -22.12
CA ARG A 575 3.64 5.95 -22.26
C ARG A 575 2.40 6.21 -21.40
N ARG A 576 2.57 6.71 -20.17
CA ARG A 576 1.44 7.04 -19.28
C ARG A 576 0.69 8.28 -19.74
N LEU A 577 1.40 9.31 -20.19
CA LEU A 577 0.80 10.52 -20.77
C LEU A 577 -0.02 10.20 -22.02
N ILE A 578 0.50 9.37 -22.94
CA ILE A 578 -0.23 8.89 -24.12
C ILE A 578 -1.47 8.10 -23.71
N TYR A 579 -1.34 7.15 -22.78
CA TYR A 579 -2.47 6.38 -22.27
C TYR A 579 -3.56 7.30 -21.68
N PHE A 580 -3.19 8.27 -20.85
CA PHE A 580 -4.14 9.21 -20.26
C PHE A 580 -4.80 10.10 -21.33
N ALA A 581 -4.05 10.64 -22.30
CA ALA A 581 -4.60 11.45 -23.39
C ALA A 581 -5.65 10.67 -24.22
N LEU A 582 -5.38 9.38 -24.49
CA LEU A 582 -6.31 8.49 -25.19
C LEU A 582 -7.56 8.17 -24.35
N VAL A 583 -7.40 7.90 -23.05
CA VAL A 583 -8.53 7.62 -22.13
C VAL A 583 -9.37 8.88 -21.88
N HIS A 584 -8.77 10.06 -21.80
CA HIS A 584 -9.48 11.36 -21.74
C HIS A 584 -10.26 11.62 -23.02
N SER A 585 -9.76 11.11 -24.15
CA SER A 585 -10.46 11.10 -25.45
C SER A 585 -11.45 9.92 -25.59
N HIS A 586 -11.81 9.26 -24.49
CA HIS A 586 -12.77 8.14 -24.38
C HIS A 586 -12.40 6.83 -25.12
N TYR A 587 -11.14 6.68 -25.56
CA TYR A 587 -10.65 5.42 -26.12
C TYR A 587 -10.35 4.39 -25.02
N LEU A 588 -10.69 3.13 -25.28
CA LEU A 588 -10.12 2.00 -24.56
C LEU A 588 -8.79 1.66 -25.23
N VAL A 589 -7.71 1.50 -24.47
CA VAL A 589 -6.36 1.27 -25.04
C VAL A 589 -5.84 -0.06 -24.55
N ASP A 590 -5.54 -0.98 -25.47
CA ASP A 590 -4.80 -2.20 -25.14
C ASP A 590 -3.29 -1.94 -25.25
N MET A 591 -2.54 -2.42 -24.26
CA MET A 591 -1.09 -2.38 -24.27
C MET A 591 -0.54 -3.67 -24.88
N LEU A 592 0.26 -3.56 -25.93
CA LEU A 592 0.87 -4.71 -26.60
C LEU A 592 2.36 -4.76 -26.30
N THR A 593 2.85 -5.92 -25.88
CA THR A 593 4.29 -6.19 -25.84
C THR A 593 4.84 -6.45 -27.24
N GLU A 594 6.16 -6.46 -27.36
CA GLU A 594 6.85 -6.89 -28.58
C GLU A 594 6.48 -8.35 -28.96
N GLU A 595 6.30 -9.23 -27.97
CA GLU A 595 5.83 -10.61 -28.16
C GLU A 595 4.41 -10.66 -28.75
N ASP A 596 3.52 -9.77 -28.29
CA ASP A 596 2.17 -9.62 -28.81
C ASP A 596 2.16 -9.13 -30.26
N VAL A 597 3.06 -8.20 -30.60
CA VAL A 597 3.31 -7.71 -31.97
C VAL A 597 3.84 -8.83 -32.86
N ILE A 598 4.85 -9.57 -32.42
CA ILE A 598 5.46 -10.70 -33.14
C ILE A 598 4.44 -11.82 -33.37
N GLY A 599 3.60 -12.11 -32.37
CA GLY A 599 2.44 -12.99 -32.45
C GLY A 599 1.29 -12.48 -33.34
N GLY A 600 1.46 -11.33 -34.00
CA GLY A 600 0.54 -10.81 -35.00
C GLY A 600 -0.74 -10.20 -34.45
N ARG A 601 -0.78 -9.74 -33.19
CA ARG A 601 -1.98 -9.10 -32.61
C ARG A 601 -2.35 -7.78 -33.28
N LEU A 602 -1.39 -7.08 -33.90
CA LEU A 602 -1.63 -5.79 -34.59
C LEU A 602 -2.78 -5.85 -35.62
N LYS A 603 -3.02 -6.99 -36.27
CA LYS A 603 -4.12 -7.19 -37.23
C LYS A 603 -5.52 -6.89 -36.69
N ASN A 604 -5.69 -6.85 -35.37
CA ASN A 604 -6.98 -6.57 -34.72
C ASN A 604 -7.21 -5.05 -34.51
N TYR A 605 -6.14 -4.26 -34.53
CA TYR A 605 -6.12 -2.83 -34.21
C TYR A 605 -5.97 -2.01 -35.50
N ASP A 606 -6.42 -0.75 -35.44
CA ASP A 606 -6.38 0.17 -36.58
C ASP A 606 -5.21 1.16 -36.41
N VAL A 607 -4.83 1.48 -35.16
CA VAL A 607 -3.72 2.37 -34.82
C VAL A 607 -2.83 1.80 -33.69
N LEU A 608 -1.52 1.97 -33.85
CA LEU A 608 -0.48 1.70 -32.84
C LEU A 608 0.19 3.01 -32.42
N TYR A 609 0.13 3.33 -31.13
CA TYR A 609 0.93 4.37 -30.50
C TYR A 609 2.22 3.75 -29.94
N THR A 610 3.35 4.45 -30.04
CA THR A 610 4.61 4.04 -29.39
C THR A 610 5.42 5.25 -28.91
N ALA A 611 6.09 5.09 -27.78
CA ALA A 611 7.05 6.06 -27.23
C ALA A 611 8.40 5.42 -26.85
N ASP A 612 8.56 4.13 -27.12
CA ASP A 612 9.70 3.37 -26.64
C ASP A 612 10.89 3.41 -27.62
N PRO A 613 12.10 3.82 -27.18
CA PRO A 613 13.27 3.83 -28.04
C PRO A 613 13.74 2.43 -28.43
N CYS A 614 13.91 1.50 -27.47
CA CYS A 614 14.40 0.17 -27.80
C CYS A 614 13.23 -0.76 -28.15
N ILE A 615 13.15 -1.17 -29.41
CA ILE A 615 12.21 -2.16 -29.94
C ILE A 615 13.03 -3.21 -30.68
N SER A 616 12.72 -4.49 -30.49
CA SER A 616 13.39 -5.61 -31.18
C SER A 616 13.18 -5.57 -32.69
N GLU A 617 14.21 -5.98 -33.44
CA GLU A 617 14.21 -6.01 -34.91
C GLU A 617 13.02 -6.80 -35.49
N GLU A 618 12.62 -7.90 -34.85
CA GLU A 618 11.48 -8.71 -35.29
C GLU A 618 10.15 -7.97 -35.08
N ALA A 619 9.95 -7.30 -33.93
CA ALA A 619 8.76 -6.50 -33.68
C ALA A 619 8.71 -5.28 -34.61
N MET A 620 9.83 -4.58 -34.84
CA MET A 620 9.92 -3.48 -35.81
C MET A 620 9.55 -3.92 -37.23
N LYS A 621 10.04 -5.10 -37.66
CA LYS A 621 9.65 -5.67 -38.96
C LYS A 621 8.14 -5.92 -39.03
N LYS A 622 7.55 -6.52 -38.00
CA LYS A 622 6.10 -6.82 -37.94
C LYS A 622 5.24 -5.56 -37.92
N ILE A 623 5.71 -4.49 -37.28
CA ILE A 623 5.09 -3.16 -37.33
C ILE A 623 5.15 -2.60 -38.75
N SER A 624 6.33 -2.65 -39.41
CA SER A 624 6.51 -2.18 -40.79
C SER A 624 5.64 -2.96 -41.79
N ASP A 625 5.59 -4.29 -41.68
CA ASP A 625 4.73 -5.16 -42.49
C ASP A 625 3.24 -4.79 -42.32
N TRP A 626 2.80 -4.50 -41.09
CA TRP A 626 1.42 -4.12 -40.76
C TRP A 626 1.05 -2.70 -41.23
N VAL A 627 1.95 -1.73 -41.08
CA VAL A 627 1.76 -0.37 -41.64
C VAL A 627 1.68 -0.42 -43.17
N SER A 628 2.52 -1.23 -43.81
CA SER A 628 2.49 -1.46 -45.27
C SER A 628 1.18 -2.10 -45.74
N ALA A 629 0.46 -2.80 -44.85
CA ALA A 629 -0.86 -3.37 -45.09
C ALA A 629 -2.04 -2.41 -44.74
N GLY A 630 -1.75 -1.15 -44.38
CA GLY A 630 -2.76 -0.11 -44.11
C GLY A 630 -2.96 0.25 -42.64
N GLY A 631 -2.15 -0.29 -41.72
CA GLY A 631 -2.17 0.10 -40.31
C GLY A 631 -1.58 1.49 -40.06
N TYR A 632 -2.09 2.22 -39.07
CA TYR A 632 -1.57 3.55 -38.71
C TYR A 632 -0.61 3.48 -37.52
N ILE A 633 0.54 4.14 -37.62
CA ILE A 633 1.47 4.30 -36.50
C ILE A 633 1.59 5.78 -36.07
N PHE A 634 1.54 6.01 -34.76
CA PHE A 634 2.00 7.22 -34.12
C PHE A 634 3.25 6.89 -33.29
N GLY A 635 4.33 7.63 -33.50
CA GLY A 635 5.55 7.54 -32.70
C GLY A 635 5.92 8.90 -32.13
N THR A 636 6.31 8.95 -30.85
CA THR A 636 6.94 10.15 -30.28
C THR A 636 8.36 10.33 -30.79
N CYS A 637 9.01 11.44 -30.42
CA CYS A 637 10.45 11.58 -30.60
C CYS A 637 11.19 10.39 -29.97
N ALA A 638 12.20 9.89 -30.69
CA ALA A 638 13.03 8.73 -30.36
C ALA A 638 12.31 7.37 -30.27
N ALA A 639 11.04 7.21 -30.66
CA ALA A 639 10.43 5.87 -30.71
C ALA A 639 11.12 4.99 -31.79
N GLY A 640 11.65 3.83 -31.39
CA GLY A 640 12.40 2.92 -32.27
C GLY A 640 13.81 3.39 -32.67
N SER A 641 14.50 4.17 -31.82
CA SER A 641 15.84 4.77 -32.09
C SER A 641 17.06 3.91 -31.70
#